data_AF-A0A7G9GHV4-F1
#
_entry.id   AF-A0A7G9GHV4-F1
#
_cell.length_a   1.000
_cell.length_b   1.000
_cell.length_c   1.000
_cell.angle_alpha   90.00
_cell.angle_beta   90.00
_cell.angle_gamma   90.00
#
_symmetry.space_group_name_H-M   'P 1'
#
loop_
_entity.id
_entity.type
_entity.pdbx_description
1 polymer ?
#
loop_
_entity_poly.entity_id
_entity_poly.type
_entity_poly.pdbx_seq_one_letter_code
_entity_poly.pdbx_strand_id
1 'polypeptide(L)'
;MTEEFDEWERYELALERIRQIPMDRSVPVVYQDFFEKEASFIIQMNGLRVKLERGEYRDACLSELELMNHGLYADILPENYETCYGNPAYAAAMFGEEYGRLLSFLYAELRGLIVFAYEDRLWDMLTSMELFLECYHMFEEEELPGVQALRSAIYWYVSDYSQEMMEYRVREMVDPSLSFAADLIMKEDLSDVRYLYRFGEYITENERKTAEFLNSLSQEEIGAMARTFTEGYRMGFVNGGKDLSKKKTVNIRYCLGFERIIREAVKQFAEMGLRPVIYRAASHSVNKRQHLRIGYYGAVPNQQFDYDHKNDAAIYLDEKLVSRKLQAMQLAFEKYREQANAHAGPACMDVFGETPFIPENKRAACQLSEDQQRLQVRYDSESGQITNRYIIGEERSFTIIAYPVPEIGSGYEEIFREVVKINTLDNRKYQKIQQKLIDALDEGSSVRIRGMDGNETDLTVQLHTLGNPAKETNFENCLADVNIPVGEVFTSPILKGTGGVLHVKQVYLEEFRYLDLKITVEDGMIRGYTCSNFEKEEDNRRYIEENILFHHDSLPMGEFAIGTNTAAYRMARDYQIADKLPILIAEKMGPHFAFGDTCYSWQEETKVYNPDGKEIVARDNERSLLRKTDVSQAYFGCHTDITIPYEELGSIRVVREDGTEVSLIENGRFVLPGTEELNEPLNR
;
A
#
# COMPACT_ATOMS: atom_id res chain seq x y z
N MET A 1 25.92 22.35 -16.70
CA MET A 1 26.25 23.74 -17.14
C MET A 1 25.50 24.21 -18.38
N THR A 2 25.47 23.52 -19.53
CA THR A 2 24.64 23.96 -20.68
C THR A 2 23.18 23.51 -20.57
N GLU A 3 22.92 22.31 -20.08
CA GLU A 3 21.54 21.78 -19.89
C GLU A 3 20.82 22.42 -18.70
N GLU A 4 21.46 22.54 -17.54
CA GLU A 4 20.89 23.25 -16.36
C GLU A 4 20.59 24.74 -16.64
N PHE A 5 21.36 25.37 -17.53
CA PHE A 5 21.13 26.76 -17.93
C PHE A 5 19.90 26.89 -18.83
N ASP A 6 19.70 25.93 -19.74
CA ASP A 6 18.53 25.84 -20.62
C ASP A 6 17.24 25.51 -19.84
N GLU A 7 17.32 24.62 -18.83
CA GLU A 7 16.20 24.29 -17.95
C GLU A 7 15.72 25.51 -17.15
N TRP A 8 16.64 26.24 -16.53
CA TRP A 8 16.30 27.45 -15.76
C TRP A 8 15.71 28.55 -16.65
N GLU A 9 16.25 28.74 -17.87
CA GLU A 9 15.72 29.70 -18.84
C GLU A 9 14.28 29.35 -19.25
N ARG A 10 14.01 28.08 -19.57
CA ARG A 10 12.65 27.58 -19.85
C ARG A 10 11.70 27.81 -18.68
N TYR A 11 12.16 27.53 -17.45
CA TYR A 11 11.37 27.72 -16.23
C TYR A 11 10.95 29.18 -16.04
N GLU A 12 11.91 30.12 -16.15
CA GLU A 12 11.61 31.54 -16.00
C GLU A 12 10.70 32.05 -17.12
N LEU A 13 10.88 31.61 -18.37
CA LEU A 13 10.01 31.97 -19.49
C LEU A 13 8.58 31.45 -19.30
N ALA A 14 8.42 30.19 -18.88
CA ALA A 14 7.13 29.61 -18.56
C ALA A 14 6.45 30.41 -17.43
N LEU A 15 7.19 30.71 -16.36
CA LEU A 15 6.67 31.48 -15.23
C LEU A 15 6.29 32.92 -15.61
N GLU A 16 7.05 33.57 -16.49
CA GLU A 16 6.73 34.89 -17.00
C GLU A 16 5.38 34.88 -17.74
N ARG A 17 5.15 33.90 -18.62
CA ARG A 17 3.85 33.76 -19.30
C ARG A 17 2.72 33.49 -18.31
N ILE A 18 2.93 32.58 -17.35
CA ILE A 18 1.91 32.23 -16.35
C ILE A 18 1.50 33.44 -15.50
N ARG A 19 2.44 34.32 -15.15
CA ARG A 19 2.14 35.57 -14.41
C ARG A 19 1.20 36.52 -15.15
N GLN A 20 1.06 36.40 -16.47
CA GLN A 20 0.18 37.25 -17.27
C GLN A 20 -1.25 36.71 -17.32
N ILE A 21 -1.44 35.39 -17.19
CA ILE A 21 -2.73 34.70 -17.35
C ILE A 21 -3.86 35.26 -16.46
N PRO A 22 -3.64 35.58 -15.17
CA PRO A 22 -4.71 36.13 -14.32
C PRO A 22 -5.36 37.42 -14.87
N MET A 23 -4.62 38.19 -15.67
CA MET A 23 -5.08 39.45 -16.29
C MET A 23 -5.45 39.27 -17.77
N ASP A 24 -5.15 38.11 -18.35
CA ASP A 24 -5.42 37.79 -19.74
C ASP A 24 -6.90 37.40 -19.90
N ARG A 25 -7.50 37.81 -21.01
CA ARG A 25 -8.93 37.59 -21.33
C ARG A 25 -9.09 36.92 -22.71
N SER A 26 -8.02 36.32 -23.21
CA SER A 26 -7.95 35.60 -24.48
C SER A 26 -8.77 34.30 -24.48
N VAL A 27 -8.87 33.59 -23.35
CA VAL A 27 -9.65 32.36 -23.24
C VAL A 27 -11.15 32.64 -23.07
N PRO A 28 -12.04 31.76 -23.56
CA PRO A 28 -13.48 31.92 -23.36
C PRO A 28 -13.89 31.96 -21.89
N VAL A 29 -14.85 32.83 -21.57
CA VAL A 29 -15.31 33.14 -20.19
C VAL A 29 -15.61 31.90 -19.35
N VAL A 30 -16.12 30.83 -19.96
CA VAL A 30 -16.44 29.58 -19.26
C VAL A 30 -15.19 28.95 -18.63
N TYR A 31 -14.04 28.96 -19.31
CA TYR A 31 -12.79 28.34 -18.85
C TYR A 31 -11.85 29.29 -18.11
N GLN A 32 -12.16 30.59 -18.13
CA GLN A 32 -11.32 31.64 -17.59
C GLN A 32 -11.03 31.44 -16.09
N ASP A 33 -12.05 31.16 -15.28
CA ASP A 33 -11.88 30.97 -13.83
C ASP A 33 -10.92 29.82 -13.48
N PHE A 34 -10.98 28.72 -14.24
CA PHE A 34 -10.04 27.60 -14.09
C PHE A 34 -8.60 28.03 -14.36
N PHE A 35 -8.32 28.60 -15.53
CA PHE A 35 -6.95 28.98 -15.89
C PHE A 35 -6.38 30.09 -14.99
N GLU A 36 -7.22 31.03 -14.55
CA GLU A 36 -6.80 32.07 -13.59
C GLU A 36 -6.42 31.48 -12.23
N LYS A 37 -7.22 30.54 -11.70
CA LYS A 37 -6.94 29.87 -10.43
C LYS A 37 -5.70 28.98 -10.50
N GLU A 38 -5.60 28.16 -11.55
CA GLU A 38 -4.44 27.27 -11.72
C GLU A 38 -3.14 28.06 -11.96
N ALA A 39 -3.18 29.14 -12.76
CA ALA A 39 -2.01 30.03 -12.90
C ALA A 39 -1.62 30.67 -11.57
N SER A 40 -2.59 31.14 -10.78
CA SER A 40 -2.36 31.71 -9.46
C SER A 40 -1.74 30.70 -8.49
N PHE A 41 -2.20 29.45 -8.54
CA PHE A 41 -1.64 28.36 -7.77
C PHE A 41 -0.18 28.07 -8.18
N ILE A 42 0.13 27.98 -9.48
CA ILE A 42 1.50 27.78 -9.96
C ILE A 42 2.43 28.91 -9.48
N ILE A 43 1.97 30.16 -9.54
CA ILE A 43 2.71 31.32 -9.03
C ILE A 43 2.95 31.18 -7.52
N GLN A 44 1.94 30.73 -6.77
CA GLN A 44 2.07 30.44 -5.34
C GLN A 44 3.11 29.34 -5.08
N MET A 45 3.18 28.28 -5.90
CA MET A 45 4.16 27.20 -5.74
C MET A 45 5.60 27.66 -6.00
N ASN A 46 5.83 28.51 -7.01
CA ASN A 46 7.13 29.15 -7.15
C ASN A 46 7.44 30.07 -5.95
N GLY A 47 6.44 30.79 -5.43
CA GLY A 47 6.58 31.58 -4.20
C GLY A 47 6.96 30.73 -2.98
N LEU A 48 6.34 29.55 -2.84
CA LEU A 48 6.66 28.54 -1.83
C LEU A 48 8.12 28.09 -1.95
N ARG A 49 8.57 27.70 -3.15
CA ARG A 49 9.95 27.29 -3.44
C ARG A 49 10.97 28.36 -2.99
N VAL A 50 10.72 29.62 -3.36
CA VAL A 50 11.59 30.75 -2.98
C VAL A 50 11.63 30.97 -1.46
N LYS A 51 10.49 30.83 -0.77
CA LYS A 51 10.42 30.94 0.70
C LYS A 51 11.20 29.82 1.40
N LEU A 52 11.13 28.60 0.86
CA LEU A 52 11.87 27.45 1.35
C LEU A 52 13.38 27.63 1.17
N GLU A 53 13.85 28.05 -0.01
CA GLU A 53 15.25 28.39 -0.28
C GLU A 53 15.79 29.47 0.68
N ARG A 54 14.97 30.48 0.98
CA ARG A 54 15.32 31.58 1.90
C ARG A 54 15.28 31.19 3.38
N GLY A 55 14.80 29.99 3.69
CA GLY A 55 14.68 29.50 5.07
C GLY A 55 13.53 30.12 5.86
N GLU A 56 12.59 30.83 5.24
CA GLU A 56 11.49 31.53 5.93
C GLU A 56 10.59 30.55 6.72
N TYR A 57 10.45 29.30 6.25
CA TYR A 57 9.73 28.24 6.94
C TYR A 57 10.38 27.80 8.25
N ARG A 58 11.69 27.98 8.42
CA ARG A 58 12.40 27.61 9.66
C ARG A 58 12.13 28.59 10.78
N ASP A 59 11.89 29.86 10.44
CA ASP A 59 11.68 30.95 11.40
C ASP A 59 10.21 31.13 11.78
N ALA A 60 9.28 30.56 11.00
CA ALA A 60 7.85 30.62 11.24
C ALA A 60 7.43 29.94 12.56
N CYS A 61 6.42 30.50 13.21
CA CYS A 61 5.79 29.86 14.36
C CYS A 61 4.81 28.75 13.93
N LEU A 62 4.41 27.89 14.86
CA LEU A 62 3.56 26.74 14.56
C LEU A 62 2.23 27.13 13.89
N SER A 63 1.55 28.18 14.38
CA SER A 63 0.28 28.63 13.80
C SER A 63 0.44 29.19 12.38
N GLU A 64 1.59 29.80 12.07
CA GLU A 64 1.89 30.27 10.71
C GLU A 64 2.12 29.08 9.78
N LEU A 65 2.85 28.06 10.24
CA LEU A 65 3.07 26.82 9.48
C LEU A 65 1.78 26.05 9.23
N GLU A 66 0.90 25.97 10.24
CA GLU A 66 -0.44 25.38 10.12
C GLU A 66 -1.28 26.11 9.06
N LEU A 67 -1.31 27.45 9.11
CA LEU A 67 -2.06 28.26 8.15
C LEU A 67 -1.50 28.10 6.73
N MET A 68 -0.17 28.11 6.58
CA MET A 68 0.47 27.89 5.29
C MET A 68 0.16 26.49 4.76
N ASN A 69 0.28 25.45 5.58
CA ASN A 69 0.02 24.07 5.19
C ASN A 69 -1.44 23.88 4.78
N HIS A 70 -2.40 24.32 5.59
CA HIS A 70 -3.83 24.28 5.24
C HIS A 70 -4.11 25.02 3.92
N GLY A 71 -3.53 26.21 3.73
CA GLY A 71 -3.70 26.99 2.51
C GLY A 71 -3.18 26.34 1.23
N LEU A 72 -2.25 25.37 1.32
CA LEU A 72 -1.75 24.65 0.14
C LEU A 72 -2.75 23.59 -0.38
N TYR A 73 -3.62 23.09 0.49
CA TYR A 73 -4.59 22.02 0.18
C TYR A 73 -6.05 22.46 0.26
N ALA A 74 -6.31 23.71 0.68
CA ALA A 74 -7.64 24.21 1.03
C ALA A 74 -8.73 23.89 -0.01
N ASP A 75 -8.41 23.99 -1.31
CA ASP A 75 -9.36 23.77 -2.39
C ASP A 75 -9.83 22.31 -2.51
N ILE A 76 -9.00 21.34 -2.11
CA ILE A 76 -9.34 19.92 -2.19
C ILE A 76 -9.89 19.36 -0.87
N LEU A 77 -9.90 20.13 0.22
CA LEU A 77 -10.42 19.66 1.50
C LEU A 77 -11.92 19.33 1.40
N PRO A 78 -12.44 18.37 2.19
CA PRO A 78 -13.82 17.89 2.06
C PRO A 78 -14.88 18.98 2.06
N GLU A 79 -14.70 20.03 2.86
CA GLU A 79 -15.60 21.18 2.96
C GLU A 79 -15.70 22.05 1.68
N ASN A 80 -14.68 22.03 0.83
CA ASN A 80 -14.60 22.84 -0.40
C ASN A 80 -14.70 22.00 -1.69
N TYR A 81 -14.55 20.68 -1.57
CA TYR A 81 -14.35 19.78 -2.70
C TYR A 81 -15.52 19.74 -3.69
N GLU A 82 -16.76 19.94 -3.24
CA GLU A 82 -17.94 19.96 -4.12
C GLU A 82 -17.92 21.09 -5.18
N THR A 83 -17.13 22.14 -4.94
CA THR A 83 -16.95 23.26 -5.88
C THR A 83 -15.51 23.37 -6.40
N CYS A 84 -14.73 22.31 -6.25
CA CYS A 84 -13.34 22.24 -6.68
C CYS A 84 -13.23 21.71 -8.10
N TYR A 85 -12.33 22.25 -8.93
CA TYR A 85 -12.07 21.71 -10.27
C TYR A 85 -11.40 20.33 -10.25
N GLY A 86 -10.82 19.93 -9.11
CA GLY A 86 -10.41 18.55 -8.87
C GLY A 86 -11.57 17.58 -8.66
N ASN A 87 -12.81 18.05 -8.49
CA ASN A 87 -13.97 17.16 -8.44
C ASN A 87 -14.49 16.93 -9.87
N PRO A 88 -14.42 15.71 -10.44
CA PRO A 88 -14.80 15.48 -11.82
C PRO A 88 -16.27 15.82 -12.10
N ALA A 89 -17.16 15.68 -11.11
CA ALA A 89 -18.57 16.04 -11.27
C ALA A 89 -18.76 17.56 -11.39
N TYR A 90 -18.03 18.34 -10.58
CA TYR A 90 -18.03 19.80 -10.68
C TYR A 90 -17.43 20.26 -12.00
N ALA A 91 -16.25 19.74 -12.38
CA ALA A 91 -15.61 20.06 -13.65
C ALA A 91 -16.50 19.72 -14.85
N ALA A 92 -17.19 18.57 -14.84
CA ALA A 92 -18.15 18.19 -15.88
C ALA A 92 -19.38 19.12 -15.93
N ALA A 93 -19.86 19.59 -14.78
CA ALA A 93 -20.96 20.55 -14.74
C ALA A 93 -20.58 21.92 -15.35
N MET A 94 -19.31 22.33 -15.19
CA MET A 94 -18.80 23.59 -15.72
C MET A 94 -18.41 23.52 -17.21
N PHE A 95 -17.82 22.40 -17.63
CA PHE A 95 -17.13 22.29 -18.94
C PHE A 95 -17.74 21.23 -19.88
N GLY A 96 -18.74 20.49 -19.43
CA GLY A 96 -19.21 19.27 -20.09
C GLY A 96 -18.36 18.04 -19.73
N GLU A 97 -18.91 16.83 -19.89
CA GLU A 97 -18.26 15.58 -19.43
C GLU A 97 -16.85 15.38 -20.00
N GLU A 98 -16.63 15.68 -21.28
CA GLU A 98 -15.36 15.42 -21.96
C GLU A 98 -14.24 16.39 -21.53
N TYR A 99 -14.46 17.71 -21.61
CA TYR A 99 -13.47 18.69 -21.15
C TYR A 99 -13.31 18.65 -19.63
N GLY A 100 -14.41 18.48 -18.89
CA GLY A 100 -14.41 18.41 -17.43
C GLY A 100 -13.47 17.32 -16.92
N ARG A 101 -13.50 16.14 -17.53
CA ARG A 101 -12.60 15.04 -17.18
C ARG A 101 -11.11 15.39 -17.41
N LEU A 102 -10.78 15.98 -18.56
CA LEU A 102 -9.39 16.31 -18.90
C LEU A 102 -8.84 17.47 -18.06
N LEU A 103 -9.65 18.48 -17.76
CA LEU A 103 -9.25 19.61 -16.92
C LEU A 103 -9.20 19.24 -15.43
N SER A 104 -10.05 18.32 -14.97
CA SER A 104 -9.95 17.73 -13.63
C SER A 104 -8.66 16.93 -13.46
N PHE A 105 -8.23 16.18 -14.48
CA PHE A 105 -6.91 15.54 -14.50
C PHE A 105 -5.77 16.57 -14.41
N LEU A 106 -5.80 17.61 -15.26
CA LEU A 106 -4.77 18.64 -15.25
C LEU A 106 -4.68 19.32 -13.87
N TYR A 107 -5.83 19.62 -13.27
CA TYR A 107 -5.90 20.14 -11.89
C TYR A 107 -5.18 19.21 -10.91
N ALA A 108 -5.47 17.90 -10.95
CA ALA A 108 -4.91 16.91 -10.05
C ALA A 108 -3.39 16.74 -10.22
N GLU A 109 -2.91 16.72 -11.47
CA GLU A 109 -1.49 16.64 -11.79
C GLU A 109 -0.73 17.87 -11.26
N LEU A 110 -1.31 19.08 -11.40
CA LEU A 110 -0.73 20.32 -10.88
C LEU A 110 -0.60 20.35 -9.35
N ARG A 111 -1.40 19.58 -8.60
CA ARG A 111 -1.25 19.48 -7.13
C ARG A 111 0.12 18.91 -6.73
N GLY A 112 0.78 18.16 -7.61
CA GLY A 112 2.14 17.65 -7.40
C GLY A 112 3.19 18.75 -7.18
N LEU A 113 2.95 19.96 -7.69
CA LEU A 113 3.85 21.10 -7.54
C LEU A 113 4.14 21.47 -6.07
N ILE A 114 3.22 21.14 -5.14
CA ILE A 114 3.44 21.33 -3.71
C ILE A 114 4.71 20.59 -3.29
N VAL A 115 4.76 19.28 -3.51
CA VAL A 115 5.88 18.46 -3.04
C VAL A 115 7.14 18.73 -3.84
N PHE A 116 7.02 19.06 -5.13
CA PHE A 116 8.17 19.41 -5.96
C PHE A 116 8.85 20.69 -5.48
N ALA A 117 8.10 21.67 -4.97
CA ALA A 117 8.67 22.85 -4.35
C ALA A 117 9.42 22.55 -3.04
N TYR A 118 8.94 21.58 -2.23
CA TYR A 118 9.63 21.16 -1.00
C TYR A 118 10.91 20.36 -1.27
N GLU A 119 10.92 19.52 -2.30
CA GLU A 119 12.05 18.65 -2.66
C GLU A 119 13.02 19.29 -3.67
N ASP A 120 12.79 20.56 -4.05
CA ASP A 120 13.55 21.30 -5.07
C ASP A 120 13.63 20.57 -6.43
N ARG A 121 12.50 19.99 -6.84
CA ARG A 121 12.35 19.24 -8.10
C ARG A 121 11.95 20.17 -9.23
N LEU A 122 12.88 21.03 -9.65
CA LEU A 122 12.66 22.07 -10.66
C LEU A 122 12.14 21.50 -11.99
N TRP A 123 12.71 20.39 -12.45
CA TRP A 123 12.33 19.75 -13.72
C TRP A 123 10.86 19.30 -13.73
N ASP A 124 10.38 18.69 -12.65
CA ASP A 124 8.99 18.26 -12.52
C ASP A 124 8.04 19.47 -12.44
N MET A 125 8.47 20.57 -11.83
CA MET A 125 7.71 21.83 -11.86
C MET A 125 7.63 22.40 -13.28
N LEU A 126 8.76 22.46 -13.99
CA LEU A 126 8.85 22.98 -15.36
C LEU A 126 7.91 22.20 -16.31
N THR A 127 8.01 20.87 -16.33
CA THR A 127 7.22 20.04 -17.25
C THR A 127 5.72 20.14 -16.97
N SER A 128 5.31 20.24 -15.70
CA SER A 128 3.92 20.50 -15.32
C SER A 128 3.44 21.89 -15.78
N MET A 129 4.29 22.92 -15.67
CA MET A 129 4.00 24.27 -16.16
C MET A 129 3.86 24.32 -17.68
N GLU A 130 4.70 23.58 -18.41
CA GLU A 130 4.63 23.47 -19.86
C GLU A 130 3.34 22.80 -20.33
N LEU A 131 2.91 21.70 -19.69
CA LEU A 131 1.60 21.09 -19.98
C LEU A 131 0.45 22.08 -19.72
N PHE A 132 0.49 22.80 -18.60
CA PHE A 132 -0.52 23.81 -18.28
C PHE A 132 -0.58 24.91 -19.34
N LEU A 133 0.58 25.42 -19.78
CA LEU A 133 0.68 26.43 -20.82
C LEU A 133 0.23 25.89 -22.18
N GLU A 134 0.60 24.67 -22.56
CA GLU A 134 0.13 24.04 -23.80
C GLU A 134 -1.40 23.97 -23.80
N CYS A 135 -2.00 23.44 -22.73
CA CYS A 135 -3.44 23.42 -22.56
C CYS A 135 -4.04 24.82 -22.65
N TYR A 136 -3.48 25.82 -21.96
CA TYR A 136 -3.98 27.20 -21.98
C TYR A 136 -3.96 27.81 -23.39
N HIS A 137 -2.82 27.73 -24.10
CA HIS A 137 -2.70 28.30 -25.45
C HIS A 137 -3.69 27.68 -26.44
N MET A 138 -4.01 26.39 -26.30
CA MET A 138 -5.03 25.74 -27.11
C MET A 138 -6.43 26.37 -26.94
N PHE A 139 -6.74 26.93 -25.76
CA PHE A 139 -8.00 27.67 -25.52
C PHE A 139 -7.93 29.15 -25.90
N GLU A 140 -6.75 29.69 -26.25
CA GLU A 140 -6.61 31.06 -26.76
C GLU A 140 -6.91 31.16 -28.27
N GLU A 141 -6.97 30.03 -28.97
CA GLU A 141 -7.29 29.98 -30.40
C GLU A 141 -8.73 30.45 -30.70
N GLU A 142 -8.99 30.87 -31.95
CA GLU A 142 -10.31 31.36 -32.37
C GLU A 142 -11.42 30.29 -32.21
N GLU A 143 -11.06 29.02 -32.39
CA GLU A 143 -11.96 27.87 -32.21
C GLU A 143 -11.53 27.08 -30.96
N LEU A 144 -12.51 26.53 -30.23
CA LEU A 144 -12.21 25.67 -29.08
C LEU A 144 -11.42 24.44 -29.54
N PRO A 145 -10.40 24.02 -28.76
CA PRO A 145 -9.59 22.88 -29.13
C PRO A 145 -10.43 21.62 -29.10
N GLY A 146 -10.36 20.80 -30.14
CA GLY A 146 -11.05 19.50 -30.10
C GLY A 146 -10.62 18.68 -28.88
N VAL A 147 -11.56 18.00 -28.21
CA VAL A 147 -11.31 17.16 -27.02
C VAL A 147 -10.12 16.20 -27.23
N GLN A 148 -10.02 15.60 -28.42
CA GLN A 148 -8.93 14.69 -28.75
C GLN A 148 -7.56 15.38 -28.82
N ALA A 149 -7.51 16.66 -29.23
CA ALA A 149 -6.27 17.43 -29.25
C ALA A 149 -5.80 17.68 -27.81
N LEU A 150 -6.70 18.09 -26.90
CA LEU A 150 -6.37 18.30 -25.48
C LEU A 150 -5.92 17.00 -24.81
N ARG A 151 -6.62 15.89 -25.09
CA ARG A 151 -6.21 14.55 -24.67
C ARG A 151 -4.82 14.17 -25.21
N SER A 152 -4.49 14.60 -26.42
CA SER A 152 -3.18 14.31 -27.04
C SER A 152 -2.06 15.10 -26.37
N ALA A 153 -2.28 16.36 -25.99
CA ALA A 153 -1.30 17.13 -25.20
C ALA A 153 -0.96 16.40 -23.89
N ILE A 154 -1.98 15.93 -23.16
CA ILE A 154 -1.78 15.12 -21.94
C ILE A 154 -1.02 13.81 -22.24
N TYR A 155 -1.41 13.09 -23.30
CA TYR A 155 -0.72 11.86 -23.70
C TYR A 155 0.75 12.09 -23.99
N TRP A 156 1.10 13.16 -24.72
CA TRP A 156 2.48 13.47 -25.07
C TRP A 156 3.29 13.97 -23.89
N TYR A 157 2.72 14.77 -22.98
CA TYR A 157 3.35 15.06 -21.69
C TYR A 157 3.76 13.79 -20.95
N VAL A 158 2.83 12.84 -20.80
CA VAL A 158 3.12 11.56 -20.12
C VAL A 158 4.13 10.71 -20.91
N SER A 159 3.98 10.64 -22.23
CA SER A 159 4.80 9.79 -23.10
C SER A 159 6.22 10.33 -23.23
N ASP A 160 6.39 11.61 -23.56
CA ASP A 160 7.68 12.21 -23.86
C ASP A 160 8.58 12.26 -22.62
N TYR A 161 8.00 12.61 -21.48
CA TYR A 161 8.68 12.66 -20.18
C TYR A 161 8.70 11.32 -19.43
N SER A 162 8.12 10.26 -20.00
CA SER A 162 8.08 8.94 -19.35
C SER A 162 9.45 8.40 -18.99
N GLN A 163 10.48 8.68 -19.78
CA GLN A 163 11.81 8.13 -19.53
C GLN A 163 12.41 8.74 -18.25
N GLU A 164 12.37 10.06 -18.15
CA GLU A 164 12.87 10.83 -17.01
C GLU A 164 12.04 10.55 -15.75
N MET A 165 10.70 10.57 -15.85
CA MET A 165 9.81 10.28 -14.72
C MET A 165 9.97 8.84 -14.19
N MET A 166 10.14 7.86 -15.07
CA MET A 166 10.39 6.47 -14.66
C MET A 166 11.81 6.28 -14.13
N GLU A 167 12.81 6.94 -14.72
CA GLU A 167 14.19 6.87 -14.25
C GLU A 167 14.30 7.43 -12.82
N TYR A 168 13.76 8.63 -12.60
CA TYR A 168 13.76 9.25 -11.28
C TYR A 168 13.05 8.35 -10.25
N ARG A 169 11.90 7.77 -10.62
CA ARG A 169 11.17 6.85 -9.74
C ARG A 169 11.97 5.59 -9.38
N VAL A 170 12.71 5.01 -10.32
CA VAL A 170 13.62 3.88 -10.03
C VAL A 170 14.76 4.32 -9.12
N ARG A 171 15.35 5.50 -9.38
CA ARG A 171 16.42 6.05 -8.56
C ARG A 171 15.97 6.27 -7.11
N GLU A 172 14.81 6.85 -6.89
CA GLU A 172 14.21 7.04 -5.55
C GLU A 172 14.16 5.74 -4.75
N MET A 173 13.87 4.61 -5.40
CA MET A 173 13.75 3.32 -4.72
C MET A 173 15.08 2.73 -4.26
N VAL A 174 16.22 3.10 -4.86
CA VAL A 174 17.49 2.37 -4.67
C VAL A 174 18.68 3.25 -4.28
N ASP A 175 18.62 4.55 -4.56
CA ASP A 175 19.74 5.48 -4.37
C ASP A 175 19.63 6.24 -3.03
N PRO A 176 20.46 5.93 -2.02
CA PRO A 176 20.42 6.60 -0.72
C PRO A 176 21.00 8.03 -0.75
N SER A 177 21.49 8.50 -1.90
CA SER A 177 21.92 9.91 -2.05
C SER A 177 20.74 10.87 -2.21
N LEU A 178 19.56 10.38 -2.57
CA LEU A 178 18.32 11.14 -2.53
C LEU A 178 17.81 11.18 -1.08
N SER A 179 18.38 12.09 -0.28
CA SER A 179 18.31 12.04 1.19
C SER A 179 17.32 13.00 1.84
N PHE A 180 16.39 13.64 1.10
CA PHE A 180 15.50 14.69 1.63
C PHE A 180 14.85 14.32 2.98
N ALA A 181 14.08 13.22 3.03
CA ALA A 181 13.42 12.79 4.26
C ALA A 181 14.42 12.29 5.31
N ALA A 182 15.44 11.53 4.90
CA ALA A 182 16.47 11.03 5.81
C ALA A 182 17.23 12.17 6.51
N ASP A 183 17.48 13.27 5.79
CA ASP A 183 18.14 14.45 6.31
C ASP A 183 17.27 15.17 7.33
N LEU A 184 15.97 15.37 7.06
CA LEU A 184 15.03 15.93 8.02
C LEU A 184 14.99 15.08 9.30
N ILE A 185 14.78 13.77 9.15
CA ILE A 185 14.71 12.83 10.28
C ILE A 185 15.99 12.85 11.11
N MET A 186 17.17 12.96 10.50
CA MET A 186 18.43 12.87 11.23
C MET A 186 18.96 14.21 11.76
N LYS A 187 18.61 15.33 11.14
CA LYS A 187 19.21 16.64 11.44
C LYS A 187 18.29 17.60 12.21
N GLU A 188 16.97 17.44 12.11
CA GLU A 188 16.01 18.33 12.78
C GLU A 188 15.87 18.07 14.29
N ASP A 189 15.30 19.02 15.03
CA ASP A 189 14.89 18.78 16.40
C ASP A 189 13.48 18.16 16.42
N LEU A 190 13.39 16.84 16.64
CA LEU A 190 12.10 16.13 16.66
C LEU A 190 11.28 16.38 17.93
N SER A 191 11.85 17.04 18.95
CA SER A 191 11.07 17.48 20.11
C SER A 191 10.15 18.67 19.79
N ASP A 192 10.42 19.36 18.68
CA ASP A 192 9.65 20.49 18.17
C ASP A 192 8.86 20.09 16.91
N VAL A 193 7.55 19.84 17.08
CA VAL A 193 6.64 19.35 16.02
C VAL A 193 6.59 20.21 14.75
N ARG A 194 7.13 21.44 14.77
CA ARG A 194 7.29 22.27 13.57
C ARG A 194 8.09 21.59 12.45
N TYR A 195 8.92 20.59 12.76
CA TYR A 195 9.66 19.84 11.74
C TYR A 195 8.71 19.12 10.75
N LEU A 196 7.50 18.72 11.17
CA LEU A 196 6.54 17.99 10.32
C LEU A 196 6.19 18.77 9.05
N TYR A 197 6.07 20.09 9.18
CA TYR A 197 5.73 21.00 8.09
C TYR A 197 6.86 21.19 7.06
N ARG A 198 8.05 20.63 7.32
CA ARG A 198 9.20 20.69 6.40
C ARG A 198 9.17 19.58 5.37
N PHE A 199 8.36 18.53 5.59
CA PHE A 199 8.22 17.43 4.65
C PHE A 199 7.35 17.78 3.45
N GLY A 200 6.60 18.88 3.46
CA GLY A 200 5.71 19.23 2.35
C GLY A 200 4.49 18.33 2.18
N GLU A 201 4.13 17.58 3.21
CA GLU A 201 2.89 16.82 3.30
C GLU A 201 1.80 17.63 4.01
N TYR A 202 0.55 17.20 3.86
CA TYR A 202 -0.55 17.74 4.66
C TYR A 202 -0.49 17.20 6.09
N ILE A 203 -0.63 18.08 7.08
CA ILE A 203 -0.48 17.76 8.49
C ILE A 203 -1.77 18.04 9.25
N THR A 204 -2.33 17.01 9.85
CA THR A 204 -3.54 17.08 10.68
C THR A 204 -3.20 16.93 12.16
N GLU A 205 -4.23 16.78 13.00
CA GLU A 205 -4.02 16.41 14.40
C GLU A 205 -3.41 15.01 14.57
N ASN A 206 -3.59 14.09 13.61
CA ASN A 206 -3.10 12.73 13.71
C ASN A 206 -1.56 12.71 13.77
N GLU A 207 -0.88 13.35 12.83
CA GLU A 207 0.59 13.39 12.77
C GLU A 207 1.16 14.17 13.97
N ARG A 208 0.54 15.32 14.30
CA ARG A 208 0.99 16.17 15.43
C ARG A 208 0.89 15.46 16.77
N LYS A 209 -0.29 14.96 17.13
CA LYS A 209 -0.50 14.31 18.44
C LYS A 209 0.26 13.00 18.54
N THR A 210 0.49 12.30 17.42
CA THR A 210 1.40 11.14 17.40
C THR A 210 2.82 11.56 17.75
N ALA A 211 3.36 12.61 17.10
CA ALA A 211 4.70 13.11 17.42
C ALA A 211 4.80 13.59 18.88
N GLU A 212 3.79 14.30 19.39
CA GLU A 212 3.72 14.75 20.78
C GLU A 212 3.69 13.58 21.77
N PHE A 213 2.86 12.57 21.51
CA PHE A 213 2.80 11.38 22.34
C PHE A 213 4.13 10.62 22.33
N LEU A 214 4.73 10.41 21.16
CA LEU A 214 6.04 9.80 21.06
C LEU A 214 7.11 10.62 21.78
N ASN A 215 7.03 11.95 21.79
CA ASN A 215 7.92 12.81 22.57
C ASN A 215 7.73 12.67 24.09
N SER A 216 6.55 12.24 24.56
CA SER A 216 6.31 11.93 25.98
C SER A 216 7.00 10.64 26.45
N LEU A 217 7.33 9.73 25.52
CA LEU A 217 7.94 8.45 25.85
C LEU A 217 9.43 8.59 26.20
N SER A 218 9.93 7.68 27.04
CA SER A 218 11.35 7.61 27.35
C SER A 218 12.18 7.18 26.12
N GLN A 219 13.47 7.50 26.11
CA GLN A 219 14.36 7.03 25.05
C GLN A 219 14.49 5.50 25.03
N GLU A 220 14.31 4.84 26.17
CA GLU A 220 14.29 3.38 26.28
C GLU A 220 13.05 2.79 25.59
N GLU A 221 11.87 3.35 25.80
CA GLU A 221 10.64 2.93 25.11
C GLU A 221 10.76 3.12 23.59
N ILE A 222 11.23 4.28 23.12
CA ILE A 222 11.46 4.53 21.69
C ILE A 222 12.49 3.55 21.11
N GLY A 223 13.59 3.31 21.83
CA GLY A 223 14.61 2.35 21.44
C GLY A 223 14.08 0.93 21.32
N ALA A 224 13.21 0.52 22.25
CA ALA A 224 12.57 -0.79 22.25
C ALA A 224 11.60 -0.96 21.06
N MET A 225 10.76 0.05 20.80
CA MET A 225 9.84 0.04 19.65
C MET A 225 10.59 -0.04 18.32
N ALA A 226 11.62 0.80 18.15
CA ALA A 226 12.49 0.74 16.98
C ALA A 226 13.18 -0.63 16.85
N ARG A 227 13.61 -1.20 17.97
CA ARG A 227 14.26 -2.52 17.99
C ARG A 227 13.32 -3.65 17.58
N THR A 228 12.08 -3.64 18.03
CA THR A 228 11.06 -4.61 17.56
C THR A 228 10.95 -4.59 16.05
N PHE A 229 10.89 -3.39 15.46
CA PHE A 229 10.82 -3.19 14.02
C PHE A 229 12.09 -3.65 13.28
N THR A 230 13.28 -3.22 13.71
CA THR A 230 14.54 -3.56 13.01
C THR A 230 14.99 -5.00 13.25
N GLU A 231 14.72 -5.58 14.42
CA GLU A 231 15.05 -6.99 14.70
C GLU A 231 14.11 -7.95 13.99
N GLY A 232 12.82 -7.59 13.80
CA GLY A 232 11.97 -8.29 12.84
C GLY A 232 12.70 -8.37 11.50
N TYR A 233 13.05 -7.22 10.93
CA TYR A 233 13.76 -7.14 9.65
C TYR A 233 14.99 -8.03 9.56
N ARG A 234 15.87 -7.97 10.57
CA ARG A 234 17.06 -8.83 10.65
C ARG A 234 16.70 -10.31 10.75
N MET A 235 15.66 -10.67 11.51
CA MET A 235 15.21 -12.05 11.66
C MET A 235 14.64 -12.64 10.36
N GLY A 236 13.95 -11.84 9.54
CA GLY A 236 13.53 -12.30 8.20
C GLY A 236 14.71 -12.74 7.31
N PHE A 237 15.88 -12.09 7.42
CA PHE A 237 17.10 -12.57 6.76
C PHE A 237 17.63 -13.87 7.37
N VAL A 238 17.64 -14.00 8.70
CA VAL A 238 18.13 -15.21 9.39
C VAL A 238 17.26 -16.42 9.05
N ASN A 239 15.94 -16.27 9.14
CA ASN A 239 14.98 -17.36 8.94
C ASN A 239 14.89 -17.77 7.47
N GLY A 240 15.00 -16.81 6.55
CA GLY A 240 15.11 -17.09 5.11
C GLY A 240 16.48 -17.62 4.66
N GLY A 241 17.48 -17.74 5.55
CA GLY A 241 18.84 -18.13 5.18
C GLY A 241 19.55 -17.13 4.24
N LYS A 242 19.15 -15.86 4.29
CA LYS A 242 19.59 -14.79 3.37
C LYS A 242 20.78 -14.05 3.94
N ASP A 243 21.80 -13.82 3.12
CA ASP A 243 23.01 -13.11 3.52
C ASP A 243 22.84 -11.59 3.45
N LEU A 244 22.50 -10.98 4.59
CA LEU A 244 22.34 -9.53 4.72
C LEU A 244 23.62 -8.75 4.37
N SER A 245 24.82 -9.33 4.53
CA SER A 245 26.09 -8.61 4.33
C SER A 245 26.32 -8.17 2.87
N LYS A 246 25.62 -8.82 1.93
CA LYS A 246 25.58 -8.46 0.51
C LYS A 246 24.83 -7.16 0.25
N LYS A 247 23.92 -6.77 1.15
CA LYS A 247 23.06 -5.61 0.99
C LYS A 247 23.69 -4.35 1.60
N LYS A 248 23.20 -3.18 1.18
CA LYS A 248 23.74 -1.86 1.53
C LYS A 248 22.67 -0.83 1.86
N THR A 249 21.44 -1.03 1.42
CA THR A 249 20.34 -0.08 1.65
C THR A 249 19.10 -0.80 2.16
N VAL A 250 18.34 -0.12 3.01
CA VAL A 250 17.01 -0.51 3.46
C VAL A 250 16.03 0.58 3.05
N ASN A 251 14.89 0.20 2.46
CA ASN A 251 13.86 1.17 2.13
C ASN A 251 12.90 1.32 3.31
N ILE A 252 12.87 2.50 3.94
CA ILE A 252 11.94 2.75 5.05
C ILE A 252 10.72 3.49 4.52
N ARG A 253 9.53 2.94 4.80
CA ARG A 253 8.21 3.50 4.44
C ARG A 253 7.43 3.73 5.71
N TYR A 254 6.83 4.91 5.88
CA TYR A 254 6.14 5.27 7.12
C TYR A 254 5.23 6.49 6.95
N CYS A 255 4.29 6.68 7.87
CA CYS A 255 3.50 7.91 7.95
C CYS A 255 4.15 8.94 8.88
N LEU A 256 4.03 10.23 8.55
CA LEU A 256 4.57 11.29 9.39
C LEU A 256 4.01 11.27 10.81
N GLY A 257 4.78 11.75 11.78
CA GLY A 257 4.50 11.67 13.21
C GLY A 257 5.32 10.60 13.94
N PHE A 258 5.88 9.62 13.23
CA PHE A 258 6.67 8.50 13.79
C PHE A 258 8.20 8.70 13.71
N GLU A 259 8.67 9.87 13.31
CA GLU A 259 10.07 10.18 12.99
C GLU A 259 11.01 9.91 14.16
N ARG A 260 10.55 10.01 15.41
CA ARG A 260 11.36 9.70 16.59
C ARG A 260 11.75 8.22 16.64
N ILE A 261 10.84 7.32 16.23
CA ILE A 261 11.12 5.88 16.10
C ILE A 261 11.96 5.64 14.84
N ILE A 262 11.61 6.27 13.72
CA ILE A 262 12.35 6.10 12.46
C ILE A 262 13.81 6.54 12.59
N ARG A 263 14.10 7.66 13.26
CA ARG A 263 15.47 8.09 13.58
C ARG A 263 16.26 7.01 14.31
N GLU A 264 15.62 6.35 15.28
CA GLU A 264 16.26 5.30 16.04
C GLU A 264 16.41 4.01 15.22
N ALA A 265 15.43 3.66 14.39
CA ALA A 265 15.52 2.56 13.43
C ALA A 265 16.65 2.79 12.42
N VAL A 266 16.83 3.99 11.89
CA VAL A 266 17.94 4.36 10.99
C VAL A 266 19.29 4.09 11.63
N LYS A 267 19.47 4.40 12.93
CA LYS A 267 20.71 4.09 13.65
C LYS A 267 20.91 2.59 13.80
N GLN A 268 19.86 1.85 14.18
CA GLN A 268 19.94 0.39 14.34
C GLN A 268 20.21 -0.31 12.99
N PHE A 269 19.62 0.14 11.89
CA PHE A 269 19.95 -0.35 10.56
C PHE A 269 21.39 -0.01 10.13
N ALA A 270 21.92 1.14 10.53
CA ALA A 270 23.31 1.48 10.29
C ALA A 270 24.27 0.51 11.03
N GLU A 271 23.91 0.05 12.24
CA GLU A 271 24.65 -1.01 12.95
C GLU A 271 24.64 -2.35 12.18
N MET A 272 23.60 -2.60 11.38
CA MET A 272 23.50 -3.75 10.46
C MET A 272 24.22 -3.52 9.12
N GLY A 273 24.84 -2.36 8.92
CA GLY A 273 25.57 -2.00 7.69
C GLY A 273 24.67 -1.47 6.56
N LEU A 274 23.45 -1.04 6.87
CA LEU A 274 22.48 -0.52 5.89
C LEU A 274 22.36 1.00 5.98
N ARG A 275 22.23 1.65 4.82
CA ARG A 275 21.85 3.06 4.70
C ARG A 275 20.36 3.19 4.39
N PRO A 276 19.66 4.19 4.93
CA PRO A 276 18.25 4.37 4.66
C PRO A 276 18.01 4.93 3.25
N VAL A 277 16.98 4.41 2.58
CA VAL A 277 16.35 4.99 1.39
C VAL A 277 14.91 5.32 1.79
N ILE A 278 14.56 6.62 1.84
CA ILE A 278 13.28 7.11 2.33
C ILE A 278 12.70 8.07 1.29
N TYR A 279 11.85 7.55 0.40
CA TYR A 279 11.26 8.30 -0.71
C TYR A 279 9.75 8.48 -0.51
N ARG A 280 9.19 9.53 -1.11
CA ARG A 280 7.76 9.89 -0.97
C ARG A 280 6.85 8.99 -1.80
N ALA A 281 5.60 8.85 -1.37
CA ALA A 281 4.52 8.43 -2.25
C ALA A 281 4.51 9.22 -3.58
N ALA A 282 4.20 8.55 -4.68
CA ALA A 282 4.33 9.14 -6.02
C ALA A 282 3.29 10.25 -6.28
N SER A 283 3.73 11.38 -6.85
CA SER A 283 2.86 12.52 -7.17
C SER A 283 2.36 12.54 -8.61
N HIS A 284 3.22 12.22 -9.58
CA HIS A 284 2.82 12.14 -10.99
C HIS A 284 1.89 10.96 -11.24
N SER A 285 0.81 11.17 -12.00
CA SER A 285 -0.17 10.14 -12.32
C SER A 285 0.46 8.89 -12.97
N VAL A 286 1.51 9.05 -13.78
CA VAL A 286 2.19 7.95 -14.48
C VAL A 286 2.88 6.97 -13.53
N ASN A 287 3.27 7.43 -12.33
CA ASN A 287 3.98 6.66 -11.32
C ASN A 287 3.07 6.18 -10.18
N LYS A 288 1.80 6.63 -10.14
CA LYS A 288 0.82 6.17 -9.15
C LYS A 288 0.36 4.75 -9.45
N ARG A 289 0.04 4.02 -8.39
CA ARG A 289 -0.64 2.73 -8.44
C ARG A 289 -2.04 2.92 -7.85
N GLN A 290 -2.95 3.37 -8.70
CA GLN A 290 -4.29 3.79 -8.28
C GLN A 290 -4.21 4.79 -7.11
N HIS A 291 -4.88 4.50 -5.99
CA HIS A 291 -4.93 5.31 -4.78
C HIS A 291 -3.81 4.98 -3.77
N LEU A 292 -3.00 3.93 -4.00
CA LEU A 292 -2.00 3.46 -3.03
C LEU A 292 -0.85 4.44 -2.85
N ARG A 293 -0.48 4.71 -1.59
CA ARG A 293 0.62 5.61 -1.20
C ARG A 293 1.87 4.81 -0.79
N ILE A 294 2.70 4.45 -1.77
CA ILE A 294 3.95 3.69 -1.53
C ILE A 294 5.12 4.65 -1.29
N GLY A 295 5.61 4.73 -0.05
CA GLY A 295 6.73 5.59 0.36
C GLY A 295 6.51 6.11 1.78
N TYR A 296 7.02 7.30 2.08
CA TYR A 296 6.50 8.10 3.18
C TYR A 296 5.41 9.07 2.70
N TYR A 297 4.48 9.43 3.58
CA TYR A 297 3.42 10.42 3.35
C TYR A 297 2.89 10.96 4.69
N GLY A 298 2.17 12.10 4.65
CA GLY A 298 1.47 12.66 5.82
C GLY A 298 -0.02 12.30 5.80
N ALA A 299 -0.89 13.19 6.27
CA ALA A 299 -2.32 12.95 6.19
C ALA A 299 -2.83 12.97 4.75
N VAL A 300 -3.88 12.20 4.46
CA VAL A 300 -4.63 12.29 3.21
C VAL A 300 -5.56 13.51 3.27
N PRO A 301 -5.36 14.56 2.45
CA PRO A 301 -6.19 15.77 2.55
C PRO A 301 -7.67 15.51 2.25
N ASN A 302 -7.93 14.60 1.30
CA ASN A 302 -9.28 14.19 0.91
C ASN A 302 -9.24 12.82 0.20
N GLN A 303 -9.79 11.80 0.84
CA GLN A 303 -9.86 10.44 0.29
C GLN A 303 -10.75 10.34 -0.95
N GLN A 304 -11.82 11.15 -1.05
CA GLN A 304 -12.66 11.20 -2.24
C GLN A 304 -11.91 11.78 -3.46
N PHE A 305 -10.98 12.72 -3.24
CA PHE A 305 -10.12 13.21 -4.31
C PHE A 305 -9.19 12.10 -4.84
N ASP A 306 -8.51 11.37 -3.95
CA ASP A 306 -7.67 10.23 -4.36
C ASP A 306 -8.50 9.14 -5.07
N TYR A 307 -9.73 8.87 -4.62
CA TYR A 307 -10.65 7.91 -5.25
C TYR A 307 -11.13 8.37 -6.64
N ASP A 308 -11.54 9.64 -6.78
CA ASP A 308 -12.02 10.22 -8.05
C ASP A 308 -10.93 10.19 -9.14
N HIS A 309 -9.66 10.24 -8.73
CA HIS A 309 -8.48 10.28 -9.61
C HIS A 309 -7.72 8.95 -9.73
N LYS A 310 -8.20 7.87 -9.09
CA LYS A 310 -7.52 6.56 -9.09
C LYS A 310 -7.30 5.95 -10.49
N ASN A 311 -8.16 6.32 -11.44
CA ASN A 311 -8.22 5.77 -12.80
C ASN A 311 -7.84 6.78 -13.89
N ASP A 312 -7.17 7.88 -13.54
CA ASP A 312 -6.75 8.92 -14.50
C ASP A 312 -5.88 8.39 -15.66
N ALA A 313 -5.23 7.25 -15.46
CA ALA A 313 -4.55 6.52 -16.52
C ALA A 313 -5.45 6.22 -17.73
N ALA A 314 -6.79 6.18 -17.58
CA ALA A 314 -7.72 6.01 -18.69
C ALA A 314 -7.57 7.08 -19.79
N ILE A 315 -7.02 8.25 -19.48
CA ILE A 315 -6.77 9.33 -20.43
C ILE A 315 -5.66 8.95 -21.43
N TYR A 316 -4.58 8.34 -20.96
CA TYR A 316 -3.35 8.16 -21.75
C TYR A 316 -2.89 6.70 -21.92
N LEU A 317 -3.47 5.74 -21.19
CA LEU A 317 -3.02 4.36 -21.21
C LEU A 317 -3.36 3.69 -22.54
N ASP A 318 -2.31 3.32 -23.28
CA ASP A 318 -2.36 2.50 -24.48
C ASP A 318 -1.18 1.52 -24.55
N GLU A 319 -1.21 0.63 -25.55
CA GLU A 319 -0.18 -0.38 -25.80
C GLU A 319 1.24 0.20 -25.92
N LYS A 320 1.35 1.35 -26.60
CA LYS A 320 2.64 2.01 -26.87
C LYS A 320 3.24 2.56 -25.59
N LEU A 321 2.43 3.21 -24.76
CA LEU A 321 2.87 3.79 -23.51
C LEU A 321 3.26 2.70 -22.50
N VAL A 322 2.50 1.61 -22.40
CA VAL A 322 2.90 0.47 -21.56
C VAL A 322 4.28 -0.04 -21.98
N SER A 323 4.49 -0.27 -23.28
CA SER A 323 5.78 -0.72 -23.80
C SER A 323 6.90 0.28 -23.51
N ARG A 324 6.64 1.58 -23.69
CA ARG A 324 7.61 2.66 -23.40
C ARG A 324 7.97 2.72 -21.91
N LYS A 325 6.98 2.64 -21.01
CA LYS A 325 7.21 2.62 -19.56
C LYS A 325 8.05 1.43 -19.12
N LEU A 326 7.76 0.23 -19.63
CA LEU A 326 8.51 -0.98 -19.32
C LEU A 326 9.96 -0.88 -19.82
N GLN A 327 10.16 -0.35 -21.03
CA GLN A 327 11.50 -0.11 -21.57
C GLN A 327 12.26 0.95 -20.74
N ALA A 328 11.63 2.07 -20.39
CA ALA A 328 12.23 3.10 -19.56
C ALA A 328 12.62 2.57 -18.17
N MET A 329 11.73 1.80 -17.54
CA MET A 329 11.99 1.12 -16.26
C MET A 329 13.19 0.18 -16.35
N GLN A 330 13.29 -0.62 -17.42
CA GLN A 330 14.42 -1.52 -17.63
C GLN A 330 15.74 -0.76 -17.82
N LEU A 331 15.73 0.34 -18.61
CA LEU A 331 16.91 1.19 -18.80
C LEU A 331 17.35 1.86 -17.49
N ALA A 332 16.40 2.31 -16.68
CA ALA A 332 16.69 2.91 -15.39
C ALA A 332 17.31 1.88 -14.41
N PHE A 333 16.74 0.69 -14.33
CA PHE A 333 17.33 -0.38 -13.51
C PHE A 333 18.70 -0.83 -14.02
N GLU A 334 18.93 -0.78 -15.33
CA GLU A 334 20.26 -1.01 -15.90
C GLU A 334 21.27 0.05 -15.43
N LYS A 335 20.87 1.32 -15.43
CA LYS A 335 21.68 2.45 -14.94
C LYS A 335 22.00 2.35 -13.45
N TYR A 336 21.04 1.92 -12.62
CA TYR A 336 21.19 1.78 -11.16
C TYR A 336 21.34 0.33 -10.70
N ARG A 337 21.89 -0.55 -11.55
CA ARG A 337 21.95 -1.99 -11.30
C ARG A 337 22.65 -2.35 -9.99
N GLU A 338 23.77 -1.68 -9.68
CA GLU A 338 24.52 -1.95 -8.45
C GLU A 338 23.71 -1.59 -7.20
N GLN A 339 23.06 -0.43 -7.21
CA GLN A 339 22.20 0.02 -6.12
C GLN A 339 20.99 -0.90 -5.95
N ALA A 340 20.34 -1.29 -7.05
CA ALA A 340 19.18 -2.19 -7.03
C ALA A 340 19.55 -3.58 -6.48
N ASN A 341 20.68 -4.14 -6.89
CA ASN A 341 21.15 -5.43 -6.39
C ASN A 341 21.48 -5.40 -4.89
N ALA A 342 22.02 -4.26 -4.42
CA ALA A 342 22.36 -4.03 -3.02
C ALA A 342 21.16 -3.65 -2.13
N HIS A 343 19.95 -3.54 -2.68
CA HIS A 343 18.74 -3.19 -1.95
C HIS A 343 18.24 -4.37 -1.10
N ALA A 344 18.12 -4.16 0.22
CA ALA A 344 17.75 -5.20 1.19
C ALA A 344 16.23 -5.45 1.28
N GLY A 345 15.42 -4.61 0.65
CA GLY A 345 13.95 -4.68 0.70
C GLY A 345 13.33 -3.67 1.68
N PRO A 346 12.00 -3.60 1.73
CA PRO A 346 11.29 -2.57 2.48
C PRO A 346 11.14 -2.89 3.98
N ALA A 347 11.21 -1.88 4.82
CA ALA A 347 10.80 -1.88 6.21
C ALA A 347 9.66 -0.85 6.34
N CYS A 348 8.44 -1.33 6.55
CA CYS A 348 7.21 -0.56 6.52
C CYS A 348 6.66 -0.36 7.94
N MET A 349 6.33 0.89 8.27
CA MET A 349 5.60 1.26 9.48
C MET A 349 4.29 1.92 9.10
N ASP A 350 3.22 1.13 9.12
CA ASP A 350 1.89 1.57 8.70
C ASP A 350 1.09 2.12 9.88
N VAL A 351 -0.01 2.79 9.54
CA VAL A 351 -0.94 3.38 10.52
C VAL A 351 -2.34 2.82 10.36
N PHE A 352 -3.14 2.94 11.41
CA PHE A 352 -4.54 2.55 11.40
C PHE A 352 -5.34 3.33 12.45
N GLY A 353 -6.67 3.21 12.46
CA GLY A 353 -7.54 3.90 13.43
C GLY A 353 -8.38 5.04 12.85
N GLU A 354 -8.05 5.46 11.62
CA GLU A 354 -8.82 6.44 10.86
C GLU A 354 -10.25 5.92 10.61
N THR A 355 -11.17 6.86 10.40
CA THR A 355 -12.56 6.52 10.07
C THR A 355 -12.59 5.83 8.70
N PRO A 356 -13.21 4.64 8.59
CA PRO A 356 -13.33 3.97 7.30
C PRO A 356 -13.99 4.87 6.25
N PHE A 357 -13.33 5.00 5.10
CA PHE A 357 -13.80 5.78 3.98
C PHE A 357 -14.88 5.02 3.21
N ILE A 358 -15.97 5.71 2.85
CA ILE A 358 -16.99 5.17 1.96
C ILE A 358 -17.02 6.04 0.70
N PRO A 359 -16.49 5.56 -0.43
CA PRO A 359 -16.42 6.38 -1.64
C PRO A 359 -17.78 6.59 -2.29
N GLU A 360 -17.96 7.78 -2.84
CA GLU A 360 -19.04 8.09 -3.77
C GLU A 360 -18.60 7.86 -5.22
N ASN A 361 -19.35 7.04 -5.96
CA ASN A 361 -19.06 6.80 -7.37
C ASN A 361 -19.59 7.93 -8.25
N LYS A 362 -18.67 8.70 -8.85
CA LYS A 362 -19.00 9.79 -9.77
C LYS A 362 -18.89 9.33 -11.22
N ARG A 363 -19.98 9.49 -11.98
CA ARG A 363 -20.02 9.15 -13.42
C ARG A 363 -18.98 9.91 -14.25
N ALA A 364 -18.64 11.13 -13.85
CA ALA A 364 -17.67 11.97 -14.55
C ALA A 364 -16.20 11.52 -14.37
N ALA A 365 -15.90 10.77 -13.31
CA ALA A 365 -14.56 10.25 -13.04
C ALA A 365 -14.07 9.33 -14.15
N CYS A 366 -12.75 9.22 -14.29
CA CYS A 366 -12.13 8.34 -15.26
C CYS A 366 -12.46 6.87 -14.96
N GLN A 367 -12.71 6.09 -16.01
CA GLN A 367 -12.89 4.64 -15.91
C GLN A 367 -12.06 3.97 -17.01
N LEU A 368 -11.30 2.95 -16.64
CA LEU A 368 -10.54 2.15 -17.59
C LEU A 368 -11.52 1.34 -18.45
N SER A 369 -11.30 1.32 -19.76
CA SER A 369 -11.98 0.34 -20.63
C SER A 369 -11.47 -1.08 -20.35
N GLU A 370 -12.20 -2.10 -20.80
CA GLU A 370 -11.73 -3.50 -20.68
C GLU A 370 -10.34 -3.71 -21.31
N ASP A 371 -10.06 -3.05 -22.44
CA ASP A 371 -8.73 -3.08 -23.06
C ASP A 371 -7.66 -2.45 -22.15
N GLN A 372 -7.99 -1.32 -21.52
CA GLN A 372 -7.09 -0.63 -20.60
C GLN A 372 -6.88 -1.42 -19.30
N GLN A 373 -7.91 -2.10 -18.78
CA GLN A 373 -7.77 -3.02 -17.64
C GLN A 373 -6.81 -4.15 -17.96
N ARG A 374 -6.93 -4.79 -19.14
CA ARG A 374 -5.97 -5.81 -19.60
C ARG A 374 -4.55 -5.27 -19.74
N LEU A 375 -4.40 -4.04 -20.26
CA LEU A 375 -3.10 -3.38 -20.36
C LEU A 375 -2.49 -3.08 -18.99
N GLN A 376 -3.30 -2.68 -18.01
CA GLN A 376 -2.87 -2.42 -16.64
C GLN A 376 -2.38 -3.70 -15.98
N VAL A 377 -3.16 -4.79 -16.03
CA VAL A 377 -2.77 -6.11 -15.52
C VAL A 377 -1.44 -6.57 -16.14
N ARG A 378 -1.29 -6.41 -17.46
CA ARG A 378 -0.02 -6.73 -18.15
C ARG A 378 1.14 -5.89 -17.64
N TYR A 379 0.94 -4.57 -17.54
CA TYR A 379 1.98 -3.66 -17.03
C TYR A 379 2.41 -4.02 -15.61
N ASP A 380 1.47 -4.33 -14.72
CA ASP A 380 1.76 -4.68 -13.33
C ASP A 380 2.54 -6.00 -13.23
N SER A 381 2.15 -7.01 -14.03
CA SER A 381 2.89 -8.28 -14.13
C SER A 381 4.31 -8.09 -14.67
N GLU A 382 4.46 -7.41 -15.82
CA GLU A 382 5.78 -7.23 -16.45
C GLU A 382 6.70 -6.29 -15.66
N SER A 383 6.15 -5.24 -15.02
CA SER A 383 6.93 -4.33 -14.17
C SER A 383 7.39 -5.02 -12.88
N GLY A 384 6.58 -5.91 -12.30
CA GLY A 384 6.97 -6.80 -11.21
C GLY A 384 8.12 -7.72 -11.60
N GLN A 385 8.04 -8.32 -12.79
CA GLN A 385 9.12 -9.14 -13.36
C GLN A 385 10.41 -8.34 -13.55
N ILE A 386 10.34 -7.14 -14.12
CA ILE A 386 11.50 -6.26 -14.27
C ILE A 386 12.11 -5.98 -12.90
N THR A 387 11.31 -5.56 -11.92
CA THR A 387 11.79 -5.24 -10.57
C THR A 387 12.52 -6.43 -9.93
N ASN A 388 11.93 -7.62 -9.97
CA ASN A 388 12.52 -8.83 -9.38
C ASN A 388 13.84 -9.27 -10.04
N ARG A 389 14.08 -8.95 -11.32
CA ARG A 389 15.37 -9.21 -11.98
C ARG A 389 16.52 -8.39 -11.42
N TYR A 390 16.25 -7.18 -10.94
CA TYR A 390 17.28 -6.25 -10.45
C TYR A 390 17.34 -6.16 -8.92
N ILE A 391 16.18 -6.19 -8.25
CA ILE A 391 16.04 -6.30 -6.80
C ILE A 391 15.66 -7.75 -6.47
N ILE A 392 16.68 -8.60 -6.33
CA ILE A 392 16.53 -10.05 -6.25
C ILE A 392 15.70 -10.45 -5.03
N GLY A 393 14.49 -10.96 -5.27
CA GLY A 393 13.52 -11.41 -4.25
C GLY A 393 14.11 -12.38 -3.24
N GLU A 394 14.81 -13.41 -3.72
CA GLU A 394 15.43 -14.47 -2.91
C GLU A 394 16.53 -13.94 -1.97
N GLU A 395 17.13 -12.79 -2.26
CA GLU A 395 18.21 -12.21 -1.45
C GLU A 395 17.76 -11.07 -0.53
N ARG A 396 16.50 -10.65 -0.57
CA ARG A 396 15.96 -9.54 0.22
C ARG A 396 14.94 -10.02 1.26
N SER A 397 14.69 -9.19 2.27
CA SER A 397 13.63 -9.42 3.25
C SER A 397 12.72 -8.20 3.32
N PHE A 398 11.68 -8.28 4.12
CA PHE A 398 10.86 -7.14 4.48
C PHE A 398 10.45 -7.20 5.94
N THR A 399 9.93 -6.09 6.45
CA THR A 399 9.16 -6.08 7.69
C THR A 399 8.03 -5.11 7.58
N ILE A 400 6.90 -5.45 8.20
CA ILE A 400 5.77 -4.56 8.37
C ILE A 400 5.33 -4.56 9.84
N ILE A 401 5.06 -3.37 10.37
CA ILE A 401 4.52 -3.15 11.71
C ILE A 401 3.51 -2.02 11.62
N ALA A 402 2.43 -2.06 12.41
CA ALA A 402 1.41 -1.02 12.40
C ALA A 402 1.18 -0.41 13.79
N TYR A 403 0.82 0.87 13.81
CA TYR A 403 0.47 1.62 15.02
C TYR A 403 -0.81 2.44 14.83
N PRO A 404 -1.61 2.65 15.88
CA PRO A 404 -2.81 3.45 15.75
C PRO A 404 -2.45 4.94 15.61
N VAL A 405 -3.38 5.72 15.03
CA VAL A 405 -3.38 7.19 15.04
C VAL A 405 -4.44 7.76 15.97
N PRO A 406 -4.32 9.03 16.42
CA PRO A 406 -5.24 9.67 17.36
C PRO A 406 -6.73 9.58 17.03
N GLU A 407 -7.09 9.56 15.74
CA GLU A 407 -8.47 9.38 15.28
C GLU A 407 -9.13 8.07 15.75
N ILE A 408 -8.35 7.08 16.19
CA ILE A 408 -8.87 5.82 16.73
C ILE A 408 -9.87 6.04 17.88
N GLY A 409 -9.69 7.10 18.67
CA GLY A 409 -10.64 7.53 19.70
C GLY A 409 -9.97 8.17 20.91
N SER A 410 -10.79 8.55 21.90
CA SER A 410 -10.32 9.24 23.12
C SER A 410 -9.36 8.42 23.99
N GLY A 411 -9.32 7.10 23.81
CA GLY A 411 -8.36 6.19 24.45
C GLY A 411 -7.04 5.99 23.69
N TYR A 412 -6.72 6.86 22.72
CA TYR A 412 -5.57 6.72 21.82
C TYR A 412 -4.27 6.25 22.51
N GLU A 413 -3.81 6.94 23.54
CA GLU A 413 -2.55 6.60 24.21
C GLU A 413 -2.57 5.21 24.87
N GLU A 414 -3.72 4.81 25.41
CA GLU A 414 -3.91 3.49 26.02
C GLU A 414 -3.91 2.41 24.93
N ILE A 415 -4.68 2.63 23.85
CA ILE A 415 -4.74 1.73 22.70
C ILE A 415 -3.35 1.58 22.07
N PHE A 416 -2.61 2.67 21.92
CA PHE A 416 -1.24 2.65 21.42
C PHE A 416 -0.34 1.77 22.29
N ARG A 417 -0.43 1.89 23.62
CA ARG A 417 0.34 1.04 24.56
C ARG A 417 -0.09 -0.42 24.49
N GLU A 418 -1.37 -0.72 24.31
CA GLU A 418 -1.82 -2.10 24.06
C GLU A 418 -1.28 -2.64 22.74
N VAL A 419 -1.28 -1.84 21.68
CA VAL A 419 -0.68 -2.24 20.39
C VAL A 419 0.82 -2.50 20.53
N VAL A 420 1.55 -1.70 21.33
CA VAL A 420 2.95 -2.00 21.66
C VAL A 420 3.08 -3.36 22.34
N LYS A 421 2.17 -3.75 23.24
CA LYS A 421 2.17 -5.08 23.88
C LYS A 421 1.88 -6.19 22.87
N ILE A 422 0.94 -5.98 21.95
CA ILE A 422 0.62 -6.91 20.87
C ILE A 422 1.83 -7.12 19.94
N ASN A 423 2.49 -6.03 19.55
CA ASN A 423 3.70 -6.06 18.71
C ASN A 423 4.92 -6.68 19.43
N THR A 424 4.85 -6.88 20.75
CA THR A 424 5.96 -7.42 21.58
C THR A 424 5.59 -8.72 22.30
N LEU A 425 4.56 -9.43 21.84
CA LEU A 425 4.19 -10.75 22.35
C LEU A 425 5.38 -11.73 22.29
N ASP A 426 5.43 -12.67 23.25
CA ASP A 426 6.55 -13.61 23.37
C ASP A 426 6.56 -14.64 22.22
N ASN A 427 7.42 -14.39 21.23
CA ASN A 427 7.64 -15.29 20.09
C ASN A 427 7.92 -16.74 20.51
N ARG A 428 8.67 -16.99 21.60
CA ARG A 428 8.98 -18.36 22.03
C ARG A 428 7.78 -19.07 22.62
N LYS A 429 6.86 -18.32 23.23
CA LYS A 429 5.59 -18.85 23.73
C LYS A 429 4.72 -19.27 22.55
N TYR A 430 4.48 -18.34 21.61
CA TYR A 430 3.65 -18.59 20.43
C TYR A 430 4.22 -19.70 19.54
N GLN A 431 5.53 -19.69 19.28
CA GLN A 431 6.23 -20.74 18.53
C GLN A 431 5.87 -22.14 19.04
N LYS A 432 5.90 -22.37 20.35
CA LYS A 432 5.62 -23.69 20.94
C LYS A 432 4.17 -24.12 20.76
N ILE A 433 3.25 -23.17 20.88
CA ILE A 433 1.81 -23.43 20.73
C ILE A 433 1.47 -23.67 19.25
N GLN A 434 1.93 -22.79 18.36
CA GLN A 434 1.80 -22.90 16.91
C GLN A 434 2.38 -24.22 16.41
N GLN A 435 3.52 -24.67 16.95
CA GLN A 435 4.09 -25.97 16.59
C GLN A 435 3.14 -27.13 16.89
N LYS A 436 2.34 -27.06 17.97
CA LYS A 436 1.33 -28.11 18.24
C LYS A 436 0.24 -28.16 17.18
N LEU A 437 -0.18 -27.00 16.69
CA LEU A 437 -1.12 -26.92 15.56
C LEU A 437 -0.48 -27.52 14.30
N ILE A 438 0.75 -27.12 13.97
CA ILE A 438 1.49 -27.61 12.80
C ILE A 438 1.66 -29.13 12.87
N ASP A 439 2.09 -29.67 14.02
CA ASP A 439 2.27 -31.11 14.20
C ASP A 439 0.97 -31.88 13.91
N ALA A 440 -0.19 -31.35 14.32
CA ALA A 440 -1.48 -31.96 14.05
C ALA A 440 -1.93 -31.78 12.59
N LEU A 441 -1.63 -30.63 11.98
CA LEU A 441 -1.94 -30.32 10.58
C LEU A 441 -1.12 -31.18 9.61
N ASP A 442 0.16 -31.43 9.90
CA ASP A 442 1.07 -32.26 9.11
C ASP A 442 0.65 -33.75 9.07
N GLU A 443 -0.25 -34.19 9.95
CA GLU A 443 -0.85 -35.54 9.91
C GLU A 443 -2.02 -35.65 8.90
N GLY A 444 -2.49 -34.53 8.36
CA GLY A 444 -3.67 -34.44 7.51
C GLY A 444 -3.40 -34.56 6.02
N SER A 445 -4.40 -35.07 5.30
CA SER A 445 -4.49 -34.93 3.84
C SER A 445 -5.31 -33.70 3.44
N SER A 446 -6.23 -33.27 4.29
CA SER A 446 -7.03 -32.05 4.08
C SER A 446 -7.50 -31.44 5.40
N VAL A 447 -7.97 -30.20 5.35
CA VAL A 447 -8.58 -29.50 6.48
C VAL A 447 -10.01 -29.13 6.12
N ARG A 448 -10.95 -29.43 7.02
CA ARG A 448 -12.36 -29.03 6.91
C ARG A 448 -12.65 -27.84 7.81
N ILE A 449 -13.22 -26.79 7.22
CA ILE A 449 -13.56 -25.55 7.90
C ILE A 449 -15.07 -25.34 7.76
N ARG A 450 -15.75 -25.09 8.89
CA ARG A 450 -17.19 -24.82 8.91
C ARG A 450 -17.53 -23.58 9.70
N GLY A 451 -18.44 -22.78 9.15
CA GLY A 451 -19.08 -21.67 9.83
C GLY A 451 -20.16 -22.13 10.81
N MET A 452 -20.58 -21.22 11.69
CA MET A 452 -21.72 -21.37 12.59
C MET A 452 -22.54 -20.09 12.66
N ASP A 453 -23.67 -20.15 13.36
CA ASP A 453 -24.53 -18.98 13.65
C ASP A 453 -24.95 -18.18 12.40
N GLY A 454 -25.21 -18.86 11.28
CA GLY A 454 -25.59 -18.24 10.02
C GLY A 454 -24.43 -17.86 9.10
N ASN A 455 -23.18 -18.09 9.53
CA ASN A 455 -22.06 -18.17 8.59
C ASN A 455 -22.17 -19.49 7.81
N GLU A 456 -22.06 -19.41 6.49
CA GLU A 456 -22.32 -20.52 5.54
C GLU A 456 -21.02 -21.19 5.07
N THR A 457 -19.89 -20.89 5.72
CA THR A 457 -18.62 -21.48 5.35
C THR A 457 -18.68 -23.01 5.44
N ASP A 458 -18.31 -23.70 4.36
CA ASP A 458 -18.04 -25.14 4.32
C ASP A 458 -16.95 -25.33 3.27
N LEU A 459 -15.70 -25.38 3.73
CA LEU A 459 -14.50 -25.47 2.90
C LEU A 459 -13.75 -26.76 3.20
N THR A 460 -13.19 -27.34 2.15
CA THR A 460 -12.14 -28.35 2.25
C THR A 460 -10.88 -27.81 1.59
N VAL A 461 -9.78 -27.75 2.33
CA VAL A 461 -8.45 -27.33 1.85
C VAL A 461 -7.55 -28.56 1.77
N GLN A 462 -6.97 -28.83 0.61
CA GLN A 462 -6.07 -29.96 0.39
C GLN A 462 -4.64 -29.59 0.77
N LEU A 463 -3.98 -30.51 1.49
CA LEU A 463 -2.60 -30.35 1.95
C LEU A 463 -1.64 -31.17 1.08
N HIS A 464 -0.38 -30.76 1.05
CA HIS A 464 0.66 -31.51 0.36
C HIS A 464 0.97 -32.83 1.08
N THR A 465 1.28 -33.86 0.30
CA THR A 465 1.79 -35.12 0.87
C THR A 465 3.23 -34.94 1.29
N LEU A 466 3.51 -35.08 2.59
CA LEU A 466 4.88 -35.03 3.12
C LEU A 466 5.64 -36.31 2.74
N GLY A 467 6.77 -36.16 2.06
CA GLY A 467 7.64 -37.29 1.71
C GLY A 467 8.42 -37.79 2.93
N ASN A 468 8.81 -36.88 3.82
CA ASN A 468 9.50 -37.19 5.07
C ASN A 468 9.01 -36.30 6.23
N PRO A 469 7.95 -36.69 6.95
CA PRO A 469 7.37 -35.90 8.05
C PRO A 469 8.35 -35.54 9.20
N ALA A 470 9.49 -36.23 9.30
CA ALA A 470 10.52 -35.92 10.29
C ALA A 470 11.44 -34.75 9.88
N LYS A 471 11.38 -34.32 8.60
CA LYS A 471 12.23 -33.27 8.02
C LYS A 471 11.46 -32.22 7.23
N GLU A 472 10.19 -32.50 6.92
CA GLU A 472 9.34 -31.69 6.06
C GLU A 472 8.06 -31.34 6.82
N THR A 473 7.51 -30.17 6.51
CA THR A 473 6.25 -29.68 7.06
C THR A 473 5.49 -28.92 5.98
N ASN A 474 4.16 -28.93 6.07
CA ASN A 474 3.31 -28.15 5.17
C ASN A 474 3.15 -26.71 5.65
N PHE A 475 3.24 -26.47 6.96
CA PHE A 475 2.88 -25.18 7.54
C PHE A 475 4.10 -24.40 8.00
N GLU A 476 4.10 -23.10 7.74
CA GLU A 476 5.04 -22.16 8.32
C GLU A 476 4.59 -21.71 9.71
N ASN A 477 5.52 -21.67 10.65
CA ASN A 477 5.35 -21.11 11.97
C ASN A 477 5.67 -19.61 11.93
N CYS A 478 4.68 -18.81 11.51
CA CYS A 478 4.83 -17.37 11.33
C CYS A 478 4.94 -16.67 12.68
N LEU A 479 6.15 -16.17 12.96
CA LEU A 479 6.50 -15.40 14.15
C LEU A 479 6.59 -13.91 13.82
N ALA A 480 6.88 -13.06 14.80
CA ALA A 480 7.11 -11.63 14.56
C ALA A 480 8.50 -11.37 13.93
N ASP A 481 8.80 -11.95 12.78
CA ASP A 481 10.06 -11.80 12.03
C ASP A 481 9.89 -11.01 10.73
N VAL A 482 8.78 -11.12 10.01
CA VAL A 482 8.47 -10.24 8.85
C VAL A 482 7.16 -9.48 9.04
N ASN A 483 6.16 -10.15 9.62
CA ASN A 483 4.86 -9.58 9.94
C ASN A 483 4.76 -9.39 11.44
N ILE A 484 4.70 -8.14 11.91
CA ILE A 484 4.57 -7.81 13.33
C ILE A 484 3.15 -7.28 13.56
N PRO A 485 2.34 -7.91 14.43
CA PRO A 485 2.71 -8.88 15.48
C PRO A 485 2.79 -10.35 15.01
N VAL A 486 3.31 -11.24 15.87
CA VAL A 486 3.17 -12.70 15.71
C VAL A 486 1.69 -13.08 15.68
N GLY A 487 1.32 -14.17 14.99
CA GLY A 487 -0.03 -14.65 15.18
C GLY A 487 -0.60 -15.71 14.28
N GLU A 488 0.13 -16.47 13.46
CA GLU A 488 -0.53 -17.48 12.60
C GLU A 488 0.34 -18.69 12.30
N VAL A 489 -0.29 -19.73 11.76
CA VAL A 489 0.37 -20.80 11.01
C VAL A 489 -0.29 -20.87 9.65
N PHE A 490 0.49 -20.94 8.57
CA PHE A 490 -0.05 -20.87 7.21
C PHE A 490 0.59 -21.87 6.27
N THR A 491 -0.09 -22.18 5.16
CA THR A 491 0.40 -23.05 4.08
C THR A 491 -0.04 -22.50 2.73
N SER A 492 0.72 -22.75 1.67
CA SER A 492 0.14 -22.75 0.32
C SER A 492 -0.61 -24.06 0.11
N PRO A 493 -1.90 -24.04 -0.23
CA PRO A 493 -2.67 -25.27 -0.40
C PRO A 493 -2.47 -25.87 -1.81
N ILE A 494 -2.73 -27.18 -1.93
CA ILE A 494 -2.96 -27.79 -3.24
C ILE A 494 -4.29 -27.24 -3.77
N LEU A 495 -4.32 -26.75 -5.01
CA LEU A 495 -5.54 -26.21 -5.60
C LEU A 495 -6.51 -27.35 -5.92
N LYS A 496 -6.05 -28.40 -6.59
CA LYS A 496 -6.92 -29.52 -6.97
C LYS A 496 -7.57 -30.18 -5.75
N GLY A 497 -8.90 -30.24 -5.76
CA GLY A 497 -9.69 -30.78 -4.65
C GLY A 497 -9.90 -29.82 -3.47
N THR A 498 -9.30 -28.62 -3.50
CA THR A 498 -9.65 -27.53 -2.59
C THR A 498 -10.92 -26.85 -3.10
N GLY A 499 -11.91 -26.67 -2.24
CA GLY A 499 -13.17 -26.06 -2.68
C GLY A 499 -14.25 -25.97 -1.61
N GLY A 500 -15.35 -25.33 -1.98
CA GLY A 500 -16.48 -25.06 -1.10
C GLY A 500 -16.89 -23.59 -1.13
N VAL A 501 -17.53 -23.13 -0.06
CA VAL A 501 -17.96 -21.73 0.09
C VAL A 501 -17.25 -21.12 1.28
N LEU A 502 -16.57 -19.99 1.06
CA LEU A 502 -16.16 -19.06 2.09
C LEU A 502 -17.27 -18.03 2.27
N HIS A 503 -17.72 -17.82 3.51
CA HIS A 503 -18.70 -16.79 3.84
C HIS A 503 -18.20 -16.00 5.06
N VAL A 504 -18.22 -14.67 4.99
CA VAL A 504 -18.04 -13.78 6.13
C VAL A 504 -19.17 -12.75 6.14
N LYS A 505 -19.86 -12.61 7.27
CA LYS A 505 -21.04 -11.70 7.34
C LYS A 505 -20.64 -10.24 7.20
N GLN A 506 -19.48 -9.89 7.74
CA GLN A 506 -18.90 -8.56 7.61
C GLN A 506 -17.38 -8.67 7.71
N VAL A 507 -16.67 -8.04 6.77
CA VAL A 507 -15.22 -7.95 6.79
C VAL A 507 -14.78 -6.58 6.24
N TYR A 508 -13.66 -6.09 6.72
CA TYR A 508 -12.97 -4.92 6.19
C TYR A 508 -11.71 -5.41 5.50
N LEU A 509 -11.59 -5.14 4.20
CA LEU A 509 -10.44 -5.47 3.37
C LEU A 509 -9.86 -4.16 2.86
N GLU A 510 -8.65 -3.83 3.28
CA GLU A 510 -8.04 -2.51 3.06
C GLU A 510 -8.97 -1.40 3.57
N GLU A 511 -9.33 -0.44 2.72
CA GLU A 511 -10.23 0.67 3.05
C GLU A 511 -11.73 0.31 2.86
N PHE A 512 -12.02 -0.91 2.37
CA PHE A 512 -13.32 -1.31 1.88
C PHE A 512 -14.06 -2.23 2.84
N ARG A 513 -15.31 -1.86 3.18
CA ARG A 513 -16.23 -2.75 3.91
C ARG A 513 -16.97 -3.68 2.96
N TYR A 514 -17.10 -4.95 3.34
CA TYR A 514 -17.94 -5.93 2.66
C TYR A 514 -19.01 -6.49 3.60
N LEU A 515 -20.23 -6.62 3.09
CA LEU A 515 -21.38 -7.19 3.81
C LEU A 515 -21.82 -8.50 3.13
N ASP A 516 -22.03 -9.56 3.90
CA ASP A 516 -22.43 -10.91 3.41
C ASP A 516 -21.52 -11.39 2.25
N LEU A 517 -20.20 -11.27 2.42
CA LEU A 517 -19.23 -11.62 1.38
C LEU A 517 -19.16 -13.14 1.25
N LYS A 518 -19.45 -13.65 0.05
CA LYS A 518 -19.39 -15.07 -0.28
C LYS A 518 -18.47 -15.30 -1.46
N ILE A 519 -17.58 -16.27 -1.35
CA ILE A 519 -16.68 -16.72 -2.41
C ILE A 519 -16.82 -18.24 -2.56
N THR A 520 -17.18 -18.67 -3.76
CA THR A 520 -17.26 -20.09 -4.13
C THR A 520 -15.97 -20.51 -4.81
N VAL A 521 -15.36 -21.57 -4.31
CA VAL A 521 -14.06 -22.09 -4.75
C VAL A 521 -14.24 -23.50 -5.32
N GLU A 522 -13.63 -23.76 -6.48
CA GLU A 522 -13.56 -25.08 -7.11
C GLU A 522 -12.14 -25.33 -7.64
N ASP A 523 -11.55 -26.45 -7.24
CA ASP A 523 -10.14 -26.77 -7.50
C ASP A 523 -9.22 -25.58 -7.19
N GLY A 524 -9.44 -24.98 -6.01
CA GLY A 524 -8.64 -23.89 -5.48
C GLY A 524 -8.81 -22.56 -6.21
N MET A 525 -9.68 -22.47 -7.22
CA MET A 525 -9.92 -21.25 -8.00
C MET A 525 -11.26 -20.61 -7.64
N ILE A 526 -11.32 -19.28 -7.62
CA ILE A 526 -12.60 -18.56 -7.52
C ILE A 526 -13.49 -18.90 -8.72
N ARG A 527 -14.72 -19.37 -8.46
CA ARG A 527 -15.75 -19.65 -9.47
C ARG A 527 -16.98 -18.77 -9.37
N GLY A 528 -17.24 -18.22 -8.20
CA GLY A 528 -18.38 -17.33 -7.97
C GLY A 528 -18.13 -16.47 -6.75
N TYR A 529 -18.77 -15.31 -6.74
CA TYR A 529 -18.66 -14.35 -5.65
C TYR A 529 -19.88 -13.44 -5.64
N THR A 530 -20.23 -12.95 -4.45
CA THR A 530 -21.25 -11.93 -4.24
C THR A 530 -21.06 -11.25 -2.88
N CYS A 531 -21.67 -10.09 -2.72
CA CYS A 531 -21.84 -9.38 -1.46
C CYS A 531 -23.17 -8.63 -1.47
N SER A 532 -23.50 -7.94 -0.38
CA SER A 532 -24.75 -7.21 -0.16
C SER A 532 -24.56 -5.71 0.11
N ASN A 533 -23.46 -5.15 -0.38
CA ASN A 533 -23.11 -3.73 -0.21
C ASN A 533 -24.07 -2.76 -0.91
N PHE A 534 -24.62 -3.17 -2.05
CA PHE A 534 -25.49 -2.38 -2.93
C PHE A 534 -26.79 -3.14 -3.22
N GLU A 535 -27.85 -2.40 -3.57
CA GLU A 535 -29.15 -2.99 -3.91
C GLU A 535 -29.11 -3.84 -5.18
N LYS A 536 -28.24 -3.47 -6.14
CA LYS A 536 -28.10 -4.18 -7.41
C LYS A 536 -26.97 -5.20 -7.34
N GLU A 537 -27.28 -6.44 -7.71
CA GLU A 537 -26.32 -7.53 -7.77
C GLU A 537 -25.12 -7.25 -8.69
N GLU A 538 -25.35 -6.58 -9.82
CA GLU A 538 -24.30 -6.19 -10.76
C GLU A 538 -23.26 -5.24 -10.13
N ASP A 539 -23.71 -4.32 -9.28
CA ASP A 539 -22.83 -3.38 -8.58
C ASP A 539 -22.01 -4.09 -7.49
N ASN A 540 -22.61 -5.06 -6.79
CA ASN A 540 -21.89 -5.94 -5.83
C ASN A 540 -20.81 -6.78 -6.51
N ARG A 541 -21.13 -7.35 -7.68
CA ARG A 541 -20.15 -8.12 -8.47
C ARG A 541 -19.00 -7.25 -8.95
N ARG A 542 -19.29 -6.08 -9.54
CA ARG A 542 -18.26 -5.14 -10.00
C ARG A 542 -17.35 -4.69 -8.85
N TYR A 543 -17.92 -4.46 -7.67
CA TYR A 543 -17.16 -4.09 -6.48
C TYR A 543 -16.15 -5.16 -6.03
N ILE A 544 -16.48 -6.45 -6.19
CA ILE A 544 -15.55 -7.57 -5.93
C ILE A 544 -14.53 -7.72 -7.07
N GLU A 545 -14.97 -7.58 -8.33
CA GLU A 545 -14.10 -7.66 -9.52
C GLU A 545 -12.99 -6.61 -9.51
N GLU A 546 -13.31 -5.39 -9.09
CA GLU A 546 -12.36 -4.27 -9.01
C GLU A 546 -11.38 -4.40 -7.85
N ASN A 547 -11.86 -4.76 -6.65
CA ASN A 547 -11.10 -4.60 -5.40
C ASN A 547 -10.59 -5.91 -4.78
N ILE A 548 -11.11 -7.08 -5.20
CA ILE A 548 -10.60 -8.39 -4.76
C ILE A 548 -9.95 -9.13 -5.93
N LEU A 549 -10.57 -9.14 -7.11
CA LEU A 549 -10.02 -9.84 -8.28
C LEU A 549 -9.01 -8.99 -9.05
N PHE A 550 -8.93 -7.68 -8.82
CA PHE A 550 -8.05 -6.75 -9.55
C PHE A 550 -8.16 -6.93 -11.08
N HIS A 551 -9.39 -7.12 -11.58
CA HIS A 551 -9.71 -7.38 -13.00
C HIS A 551 -9.16 -8.69 -13.59
N HIS A 552 -8.67 -9.62 -12.77
CA HIS A 552 -8.40 -10.98 -13.20
C HIS A 552 -9.71 -11.77 -13.35
N ASP A 553 -9.78 -12.69 -14.32
CA ASP A 553 -10.96 -13.54 -14.52
C ASP A 553 -11.24 -14.46 -13.31
N SER A 554 -10.18 -14.88 -12.62
CA SER A 554 -10.23 -15.77 -11.45
C SER A 554 -8.88 -15.74 -10.74
N LEU A 555 -8.89 -15.88 -9.41
CA LEU A 555 -7.70 -15.98 -8.58
C LEU A 555 -7.62 -17.36 -7.89
N PRO A 556 -6.43 -17.93 -7.67
CA PRO A 556 -6.25 -19.12 -6.86
C PRO A 556 -6.30 -18.79 -5.36
N MET A 557 -6.61 -19.79 -4.53
CA MET A 557 -6.37 -19.75 -3.09
C MET A 557 -4.86 -19.91 -2.86
N GLY A 558 -4.17 -18.80 -2.68
CA GLY A 558 -2.73 -18.76 -2.47
C GLY A 558 -2.31 -19.22 -1.08
N GLU A 559 -3.23 -19.09 -0.11
CA GLU A 559 -2.96 -19.37 1.29
C GLU A 559 -4.17 -19.90 2.05
N PHE A 560 -3.90 -20.79 3.00
CA PHE A 560 -4.77 -21.10 4.12
C PHE A 560 -3.98 -20.93 5.42
N ALA A 561 -4.54 -20.21 6.39
CA ALA A 561 -3.91 -19.95 7.66
C ALA A 561 -4.87 -20.05 8.85
N ILE A 562 -4.29 -20.29 10.02
CA ILE A 562 -4.98 -20.24 11.32
C ILE A 562 -4.34 -19.16 12.17
N GLY A 563 -5.02 -18.02 12.29
CA GLY A 563 -4.69 -16.99 13.26
C GLY A 563 -4.78 -17.52 14.69
N THR A 564 -3.86 -17.11 15.54
CA THR A 564 -3.65 -17.52 16.93
C THR A 564 -3.52 -16.31 17.87
N ASN A 565 -3.55 -15.07 17.35
CA ASN A 565 -3.42 -13.87 18.16
C ASN A 565 -4.76 -13.46 18.79
N THR A 566 -5.23 -14.28 19.72
CA THR A 566 -6.46 -14.02 20.48
C THR A 566 -6.37 -12.80 21.40
N ALA A 567 -5.14 -12.35 21.72
CA ALA A 567 -4.91 -11.10 22.44
C ALA A 567 -5.27 -9.88 21.58
N ALA A 568 -4.86 -9.85 20.31
CA ALA A 568 -5.27 -8.83 19.36
C ALA A 568 -6.80 -8.86 19.13
N TYR A 569 -7.38 -10.05 18.98
CA TYR A 569 -8.84 -10.21 18.90
C TYR A 569 -9.55 -9.62 20.11
N ARG A 570 -9.02 -9.86 21.33
CA ARG A 570 -9.60 -9.31 22.55
C ARG A 570 -9.46 -7.79 22.63
N MET A 571 -8.29 -7.25 22.31
CA MET A 571 -8.05 -5.80 22.25
C MET A 571 -9.03 -5.13 21.27
N ALA A 572 -9.22 -5.70 20.08
CA ALA A 572 -10.16 -5.20 19.09
C ALA A 572 -11.59 -5.07 19.63
N ARG A 573 -12.02 -6.03 20.46
CA ARG A 573 -13.33 -6.03 21.10
C ARG A 573 -13.45 -5.08 22.28
N ASP A 574 -12.44 -5.06 23.17
CA ASP A 574 -12.45 -4.22 24.37
C ASP A 574 -12.54 -2.73 24.00
N TYR A 575 -11.79 -2.32 22.96
CA TYR A 575 -11.79 -0.94 22.48
C TYR A 575 -12.79 -0.68 21.35
N GLN A 576 -13.47 -1.70 20.82
CA GLN A 576 -14.41 -1.61 19.70
C GLN A 576 -13.79 -0.98 18.44
N ILE A 577 -12.63 -1.51 18.04
CA ILE A 577 -11.81 -1.00 16.93
C ILE A 577 -11.59 -2.03 15.81
N ALA A 578 -12.34 -3.13 15.81
CA ALA A 578 -12.14 -4.22 14.85
C ALA A 578 -12.30 -3.76 13.39
N ASP A 579 -13.16 -2.79 13.14
CA ASP A 579 -13.41 -2.13 11.84
C ASP A 579 -12.32 -1.15 11.42
N LYS A 580 -11.37 -0.86 12.31
CA LYS A 580 -10.27 0.09 12.10
C LYS A 580 -8.90 -0.58 12.07
N LEU A 581 -8.83 -1.89 12.27
CA LEU A 581 -7.56 -2.61 12.26
C LEU A 581 -7.07 -2.85 10.83
N PRO A 582 -5.75 -2.77 10.59
CA PRO A 582 -5.19 -3.13 9.30
C PRO A 582 -5.27 -4.65 9.12
N ILE A 583 -5.30 -5.11 7.86
CA ILE A 583 -5.30 -6.54 7.51
C ILE A 583 -4.19 -7.28 8.26
N LEU A 584 -2.99 -6.70 8.32
CA LEU A 584 -1.83 -7.23 9.06
C LEU A 584 -2.15 -7.73 10.47
N ILE A 585 -3.02 -7.02 11.21
CA ILE A 585 -3.43 -7.42 12.56
C ILE A 585 -4.70 -8.28 12.50
N ALA A 586 -5.65 -7.93 11.63
CA ALA A 586 -6.94 -8.61 11.52
C ALA A 586 -6.80 -10.09 11.09
N GLU A 587 -5.89 -10.40 10.17
CA GLU A 587 -5.64 -11.78 9.67
C GLU A 587 -5.21 -12.73 10.80
N LYS A 588 -4.50 -12.20 11.80
CA LYS A 588 -3.99 -12.97 12.95
C LYS A 588 -5.07 -13.28 13.99
N MET A 589 -6.28 -12.74 13.82
CA MET A 589 -7.40 -12.83 14.75
C MET A 589 -8.41 -13.93 14.42
N GLY A 590 -8.11 -14.82 13.47
CA GLY A 590 -8.97 -15.94 13.09
C GLY A 590 -8.36 -16.76 11.95
N PRO A 591 -8.99 -17.86 11.50
CA PRO A 591 -8.59 -18.50 10.26
C PRO A 591 -8.87 -17.57 9.09
N HIS A 592 -7.92 -17.53 8.15
CA HIS A 592 -8.04 -16.72 6.95
C HIS A 592 -7.58 -17.48 5.70
N PHE A 593 -8.02 -16.94 4.56
CA PHE A 593 -7.77 -17.50 3.24
C PHE A 593 -7.40 -16.36 2.32
N ALA A 594 -6.25 -16.48 1.67
CA ALA A 594 -5.81 -15.49 0.71
C ALA A 594 -6.16 -15.92 -0.71
N PHE A 595 -6.71 -15.00 -1.48
CA PHE A 595 -6.90 -15.16 -2.92
C PHE A 595 -5.87 -14.34 -3.69
N GLY A 596 -5.17 -14.97 -4.63
CA GLY A 596 -4.04 -14.40 -5.35
C GLY A 596 -2.79 -15.28 -5.27
N ASP A 597 -1.61 -14.65 -5.30
CA ASP A 597 -0.32 -15.33 -5.27
C ASP A 597 -0.08 -16.06 -3.94
N THR A 598 0.83 -17.04 -3.93
CA THR A 598 1.26 -17.66 -2.68
C THR A 598 2.08 -16.69 -1.83
N CYS A 599 2.15 -16.91 -0.51
CA CYS A 599 3.01 -16.14 0.40
C CYS A 599 4.51 -16.21 0.01
N TYR A 600 4.89 -17.19 -0.82
CA TYR A 600 6.23 -17.39 -1.35
C TYR A 600 6.43 -16.85 -2.77
N SER A 601 5.54 -15.99 -3.27
CA SER A 601 5.65 -15.39 -4.61
C SER A 601 7.07 -14.88 -4.88
N TRP A 602 7.69 -15.38 -5.95
CA TRP A 602 9.08 -15.11 -6.36
C TRP A 602 10.18 -15.67 -5.44
N GLN A 603 9.83 -16.51 -4.47
CA GLN A 603 10.72 -17.12 -3.49
C GLN A 603 10.48 -18.62 -3.32
N GLU A 604 9.69 -19.26 -4.18
CA GLU A 604 9.28 -20.66 -4.04
C GLU A 604 10.46 -21.65 -4.12
N GLU A 605 11.53 -21.28 -4.82
CA GLU A 605 12.76 -22.09 -4.90
C GLU A 605 13.65 -21.92 -3.64
N THR A 606 13.43 -20.88 -2.83
CA THR A 606 14.21 -20.61 -1.61
C THR A 606 13.75 -21.53 -0.50
N LYS A 607 14.65 -22.37 0.00
CA LYS A 607 14.38 -23.25 1.14
C LYS A 607 14.20 -22.43 2.41
N VAL A 608 13.00 -22.52 2.97
CA VAL A 608 12.65 -21.95 4.27
C VAL A 608 12.45 -23.06 5.28
N TYR A 609 12.80 -22.78 6.53
CA TYR A 609 12.79 -23.75 7.60
C TYR A 609 12.08 -23.18 8.81
N ASN A 610 11.23 -24.01 9.41
CA ASN A 610 10.63 -23.68 10.69
C ASN A 610 11.69 -23.71 11.81
N PRO A 611 11.40 -23.07 12.95
CA PRO A 611 12.28 -23.11 14.13
C PRO A 611 12.60 -24.52 14.67
N ASP A 612 11.78 -25.53 14.34
CA ASP A 612 12.03 -26.94 14.66
C ASP A 612 13.02 -27.63 13.71
N GLY A 613 13.44 -26.94 12.64
CA GLY A 613 14.38 -27.39 11.62
C GLY A 613 13.76 -28.14 10.45
N LYS A 614 12.42 -28.27 10.38
CA LYS A 614 11.74 -28.87 9.22
C LYS A 614 11.69 -27.89 8.05
N GLU A 615 11.95 -28.39 6.83
CA GLU A 615 11.78 -27.63 5.59
C GLU A 615 10.29 -27.47 5.28
N ILE A 616 9.85 -26.25 5.01
CA ILE A 616 8.49 -25.99 4.55
C ILE A 616 8.42 -26.36 3.07
N VAL A 617 7.64 -27.38 2.74
CA VAL A 617 7.56 -27.90 1.36
C VAL A 617 6.40 -27.30 0.56
N ALA A 618 5.35 -26.84 1.24
CA ALA A 618 4.17 -26.26 0.62
C ALA A 618 4.37 -24.77 0.28
N ARG A 619 5.28 -24.51 -0.67
CA ARG A 619 5.62 -23.14 -1.13
C ARG A 619 4.99 -22.76 -2.46
N ASP A 620 4.63 -23.76 -3.26
CA ASP A 620 4.00 -23.57 -4.56
C ASP A 620 2.73 -24.39 -4.69
N ASN A 621 1.91 -24.00 -5.67
CA ASN A 621 0.69 -24.68 -6.04
C ASN A 621 0.61 -24.78 -7.57
N GLU A 622 -0.45 -25.36 -8.10
CA GLU A 622 -0.58 -25.61 -9.54
C GLU A 622 -0.52 -24.34 -10.39
N ARG A 623 -0.85 -23.16 -9.83
CA ARG A 623 -0.70 -21.87 -10.51
C ARG A 623 0.72 -21.34 -10.41
N SER A 624 1.30 -21.22 -9.22
CA SER A 624 2.65 -20.69 -9.09
C SER A 624 3.71 -21.60 -9.71
N LEU A 625 3.44 -22.91 -9.87
CA LEU A 625 4.30 -23.84 -10.64
C LEU A 625 4.43 -23.49 -12.11
N LEU A 626 3.47 -22.76 -12.69
CA LEU A 626 3.57 -22.28 -14.06
C LEU A 626 4.78 -21.37 -14.25
N ARG A 627 5.39 -20.80 -13.19
CA ARG A 627 6.65 -20.02 -13.29
C ARG A 627 7.78 -20.77 -14.01
N LYS A 628 7.76 -22.11 -13.97
CA LYS A 628 8.76 -22.98 -14.63
C LYS A 628 8.54 -23.09 -16.15
N THR A 629 7.35 -22.75 -16.65
CA THR A 629 6.96 -22.92 -18.06
C THR A 629 6.47 -21.62 -18.70
N ASP A 630 5.65 -20.85 -18.00
CA ASP A 630 5.08 -19.57 -18.38
C ASP A 630 4.85 -18.70 -17.13
N VAL A 631 5.80 -17.80 -16.85
CA VAL A 631 5.79 -16.88 -15.70
C VAL A 631 4.59 -15.93 -15.74
N SER A 632 4.08 -15.58 -16.93
CA SER A 632 2.96 -14.64 -17.06
C SER A 632 1.64 -15.17 -16.52
N GLN A 633 1.53 -16.49 -16.34
CA GLN A 633 0.34 -17.16 -15.79
C GLN A 633 0.53 -17.60 -14.33
N ALA A 634 1.71 -17.38 -13.75
CA ALA A 634 2.05 -17.85 -12.42
C ALA A 634 1.77 -16.84 -11.32
N TYR A 635 1.87 -15.54 -11.66
CA TYR A 635 1.80 -14.44 -10.72
C TYR A 635 0.75 -13.41 -11.15
N PHE A 636 -0.17 -13.15 -10.23
CA PHE A 636 -1.28 -12.21 -10.36
C PHE A 636 -0.93 -10.85 -9.76
N GLY A 637 0.04 -10.79 -8.83
CA GLY A 637 0.47 -9.54 -8.20
C GLY A 637 -0.49 -9.01 -7.12
N CYS A 638 -1.40 -9.86 -6.65
CA CYS A 638 -2.30 -9.59 -5.54
C CYS A 638 -2.30 -10.76 -4.54
N HIS A 639 -2.72 -10.49 -3.31
CA HIS A 639 -2.88 -11.45 -2.23
C HIS A 639 -3.85 -10.83 -1.22
N THR A 640 -5.11 -11.26 -1.21
CA THR A 640 -6.17 -10.66 -0.38
C THR A 640 -6.65 -11.63 0.68
N ASP A 641 -6.32 -11.35 1.93
CA ASP A 641 -6.69 -12.14 3.11
C ASP A 641 -8.12 -11.90 3.57
N ILE A 642 -8.91 -12.96 3.65
CA ILE A 642 -10.29 -12.91 4.15
C ILE A 642 -10.38 -13.76 5.42
N THR A 643 -10.61 -13.10 6.54
CA THR A 643 -10.62 -13.72 7.88
C THR A 643 -12.03 -14.04 8.34
N ILE A 644 -12.25 -15.27 8.83
CA ILE A 644 -13.48 -15.65 9.52
C ILE A 644 -13.33 -15.30 11.01
N PRO A 645 -14.21 -14.46 11.59
CA PRO A 645 -14.19 -14.18 13.02
C PRO A 645 -14.38 -15.46 13.85
N TYR A 646 -13.68 -15.59 15.00
CA TYR A 646 -13.84 -16.77 15.87
C TYR A 646 -15.29 -17.03 16.29
N GLU A 647 -16.09 -15.98 16.48
CA GLU A 647 -17.51 -16.11 16.85
C GLU A 647 -18.42 -16.61 15.72
N GLU A 648 -17.93 -16.63 14.48
CA GLU A 648 -18.63 -17.21 13.34
C GLU A 648 -18.08 -18.59 12.96
N LEU A 649 -17.01 -19.04 13.61
CA LEU A 649 -16.28 -20.26 13.28
C LEU A 649 -16.82 -21.47 14.05
N GLY A 650 -17.48 -22.38 13.33
CA GLY A 650 -18.00 -23.63 13.90
C GLY A 650 -16.92 -24.65 14.19
N SER A 651 -16.05 -24.98 13.23
CA SER A 651 -14.98 -25.95 13.44
C SER A 651 -13.83 -25.83 12.45
N ILE A 652 -12.61 -26.17 12.90
CA ILE A 652 -11.47 -26.53 12.03
C ILE A 652 -11.02 -27.93 12.40
N ARG A 653 -11.08 -28.86 11.44
CA ARG A 653 -10.72 -30.26 11.64
C ARG A 653 -9.73 -30.72 10.58
N VAL A 654 -8.65 -31.35 11.03
CA VAL A 654 -7.69 -32.02 10.15
C VAL A 654 -8.24 -33.40 9.83
N VAL A 655 -8.35 -33.73 8.54
CA VAL A 655 -8.78 -35.04 8.06
C VAL A 655 -7.53 -35.82 7.65
N ARG A 656 -7.30 -36.97 8.29
CA ARG A 656 -6.19 -37.87 7.97
C ARG A 656 -6.51 -38.76 6.76
N GLU A 657 -5.49 -39.41 6.19
CA GLU A 657 -5.68 -40.34 5.06
C GLU A 657 -6.66 -41.49 5.34
N ASP A 658 -6.74 -41.94 6.60
CA ASP A 658 -7.67 -43.00 7.02
C ASP A 658 -9.11 -42.50 7.27
N GLY A 659 -9.37 -41.21 7.07
CA GLY A 659 -10.65 -40.55 7.28
C GLY A 659 -10.95 -40.17 8.72
N THR A 660 -10.03 -40.41 9.67
CA THR A 660 -10.17 -39.91 11.03
C THR A 660 -9.95 -38.39 11.08
N GLU A 661 -10.64 -37.72 12.00
CA GLU A 661 -10.58 -36.27 12.16
C GLU A 661 -9.92 -35.87 13.49
N VAL A 662 -9.09 -34.83 13.47
CA VAL A 662 -8.54 -34.17 14.66
C VAL A 662 -9.07 -32.75 14.71
N SER A 663 -9.79 -32.41 15.78
CA SER A 663 -10.31 -31.06 15.98
C SER A 663 -9.22 -30.12 16.49
N LEU A 664 -9.01 -29.01 15.78
CA LEU A 664 -8.13 -27.93 16.22
C LEU A 664 -8.94 -26.85 16.95
N ILE A 665 -10.08 -26.49 16.35
CA ILE A 665 -11.01 -25.49 16.85
C ILE A 665 -12.43 -26.05 16.81
N GLU A 666 -13.20 -25.82 17.86
CA GLU A 666 -14.65 -26.07 17.91
C GLU A 666 -15.34 -24.87 18.56
N ASN A 667 -16.42 -24.36 17.95
CA ASN A 667 -17.21 -23.20 18.37
C ASN A 667 -16.33 -21.97 18.72
N GLY A 668 -15.40 -21.64 17.82
CA GLY A 668 -14.49 -20.51 18.00
C GLY A 668 -13.40 -20.67 19.07
N ARG A 669 -13.22 -21.87 19.65
CA ARG A 669 -12.24 -22.14 20.71
C ARG A 669 -11.23 -23.19 20.30
N PHE A 670 -9.97 -22.96 20.66
CA PHE A 670 -8.90 -23.95 20.47
C PHE A 670 -9.13 -25.15 21.40
N VAL A 671 -9.22 -26.36 20.84
CA VAL A 671 -9.48 -27.61 21.59
C VAL A 671 -8.35 -28.62 21.51
N LEU A 672 -7.33 -28.36 20.69
CA LEU A 672 -6.16 -29.22 20.58
C LEU A 672 -5.33 -29.16 21.88
N PRO A 673 -4.92 -30.29 22.46
CA PRO A 673 -4.06 -30.27 23.64
C PRO A 673 -2.76 -29.48 23.44
N GLY A 674 -2.44 -28.59 24.37
CA GLY A 674 -1.28 -27.68 24.30
C GLY A 674 -1.57 -26.31 23.66
N THR A 675 -2.83 -26.03 23.31
CA THR A 675 -3.27 -24.74 22.75
C THR A 675 -4.19 -23.95 23.69
N GLU A 676 -4.40 -24.44 24.92
CA GLU A 676 -5.38 -23.92 25.86
C GLU A 676 -5.12 -22.45 26.23
N GLU A 677 -3.85 -22.04 26.30
CA GLU A 677 -3.45 -20.65 26.59
C GLU A 677 -4.00 -19.65 25.56
N LEU A 678 -4.22 -20.06 24.30
CA LEU A 678 -4.82 -19.19 23.29
C LEU A 678 -6.26 -18.83 23.65
N ASN A 679 -6.95 -19.61 24.48
CA ASN A 679 -8.31 -19.30 24.91
C ASN A 679 -8.35 -18.32 26.10
N GLU A 680 -7.23 -18.04 26.78
CA GLU A 680 -7.23 -17.15 27.95
C GLU A 680 -7.75 -15.74 27.63
N PRO A 681 -7.35 -15.07 26.53
CA PRO A 681 -7.91 -13.77 26.16
C PRO A 681 -9.41 -13.85 25.80
N LEU A 682 -9.86 -14.99 25.23
CA LEU A 682 -11.25 -15.21 24.84
C LEU A 682 -12.20 -15.43 26.03
N ASN A 683 -11.67 -15.63 27.24
CA ASN A 683 -12.44 -15.84 28.47
C ASN A 683 -12.70 -14.56 29.27
N ARG A 684 -12.08 -13.45 28.89
CA ARG A 684 -12.17 -12.18 29.64
C ARG A 684 -13.43 -11.39 29.33
#